data_AF-A0A9W6XG87-F1
#
_entry.id   AF-A0A9W6XG87-F1
#
_cell.length_a   1.000
_cell.length_b   1.000
_cell.length_c   1.000
_cell.angle_alpha   90.00
_cell.angle_beta   90.00
_cell.angle_gamma   90.00
#
_symmetry.space_group_name_H-M   'P 1'
#
loop_
_entity.id
_entity.type
_entity.pdbx_description
1 polymer ?
#
loop_
_entity_poly.entity_id
_entity_poly.type
_entity_poly.pdbx_seq_one_letter_code
_entity_poly.pdbx_strand_id
1 'polypeptide(L)'
;MLHTDMFKYIGDVSVKIQQYNVNKYKSFLQKIINTHGLTGMEIPGDNLGKTYKMSGVEGWIEQGKYASFFDFHSSLGFGKQRSDYGKLKQQLDQVPVFGFNSGRYDINLIKKDLFDVIGTDNIKSVIRNPSYMCIATSDMKMLDISNYVPAGTSYDKYLTTYLGGCKCDDKIRCVCCLGKGLLPYEFITAFNVLNQTTIPPKSAFDSKLRGTSITKDDYERVKFVWEYYEMKSITDLLICYNNLDVVPFIKAIKAQREHFKRFDLGMFADGVSLPGLSEKVMYQTCFNNLQYPDKKPANAFQFPAKRMGGYKNQDAKAKRKFGMTLEHLNTLLQKQKYLCGLCYRQLTADTASADRTNNKLGHIDGNILISCVKCNSARKDMSLGGFRYKNLLEFNSERLVYSIDREEKDIYAKMKVNIAGGPSIIFNCYPKRNETKIRGAYEGIIDDINADKIFGFLECDIRTPDHLKDYFSEMTPIFKNVLIDCTDESVIGKHMLDHKEARKQSRAKPARKLIGSYFGEKILIYTPLLKWYLSHGMEITKTYCFVKASSHKAFALFMKAVSKARREGDVDKSKAMIAEMMKLVGNSAFGRSGMDMSSIKRSSMSRATKLVRTRLNTLLSMGWKSLMSEITMKKRRLNNKTPIHLSIAIYQLAKLLSGDGH
;
A
#
# COMPACT_ATOMS: atom_id res chain seq x y z
N MET A 1 -34.14 -18.33 3.99
CA MET A 1 -33.74 -19.28 5.05
C MET A 1 -32.29 -19.70 4.89
N LEU A 2 -31.91 -20.44 3.83
CA LEU A 2 -30.55 -21.00 3.68
C LEU A 2 -29.38 -19.99 3.79
N HIS A 3 -29.47 -18.81 3.18
CA HIS A 3 -28.42 -17.80 3.34
C HIS A 3 -28.29 -17.29 4.78
N THR A 4 -29.41 -17.11 5.47
CA THR A 4 -29.44 -16.62 6.86
C THR A 4 -28.75 -17.60 7.80
N ASP A 5 -28.97 -18.90 7.63
CA ASP A 5 -28.36 -19.93 8.49
C ASP A 5 -26.85 -20.07 8.23
N MET A 6 -26.43 -19.94 6.97
CA MET A 6 -25.00 -19.84 6.63
C MET A 6 -24.33 -18.65 7.32
N PHE A 7 -24.96 -17.47 7.30
CA PHE A 7 -24.40 -16.29 7.95
C PHE A 7 -24.40 -16.37 9.48
N LYS A 8 -25.40 -17.03 10.10
CA LYS A 8 -25.39 -17.34 11.54
C LYS A 8 -24.22 -18.25 11.89
N TYR A 9 -24.04 -19.34 11.14
CA TYR A 9 -22.90 -20.25 11.33
C TYR A 9 -21.55 -19.51 11.19
N ILE A 10 -21.40 -18.65 10.19
CA ILE A 10 -20.20 -17.80 10.04
C ILE A 10 -20.01 -16.89 11.26
N GLY A 11 -21.08 -16.30 11.78
CA GLY A 11 -21.06 -15.50 13.00
C GLY A 11 -20.54 -16.28 14.20
N ASP A 12 -21.09 -17.47 14.44
CA ASP A 12 -20.70 -18.34 15.56
C ASP A 12 -19.24 -18.80 15.45
N VAL A 13 -18.80 -19.17 14.24
CA VAL A 13 -17.40 -19.51 13.97
C VAL A 13 -16.49 -18.31 14.19
N SER A 14 -16.94 -17.11 13.80
CA SER A 14 -16.16 -15.88 13.98
C SER A 14 -15.92 -15.57 15.45
N VAL A 15 -16.95 -15.69 16.30
CA VAL A 15 -16.81 -15.50 17.76
C VAL A 15 -15.83 -16.51 18.36
N LYS A 16 -15.90 -17.78 17.95
CA LYS A 16 -14.93 -18.82 18.38
C LYS A 16 -13.49 -18.47 18.00
N ILE A 17 -13.27 -17.96 16.78
CA ILE A 17 -11.95 -17.52 16.30
C ILE A 17 -11.46 -16.32 17.12
N GLN A 18 -12.32 -15.34 17.38
CA GLN A 18 -11.98 -14.16 18.18
C GLN A 18 -11.59 -14.56 19.61
N GLN A 19 -12.37 -15.43 20.24
CA GLN A 19 -12.08 -15.94 21.59
C GLN A 19 -10.75 -16.70 21.63
N TYR A 20 -10.50 -17.56 20.63
CA TYR A 20 -9.21 -18.24 20.49
C TYR A 20 -8.04 -17.24 20.35
N ASN A 21 -8.18 -16.22 19.51
CA ASN A 21 -7.15 -15.20 19.30
C ASN A 21 -6.86 -14.41 20.58
N VAL A 22 -7.90 -13.93 21.27
CA VAL A 22 -7.74 -13.16 22.52
C VAL A 22 -7.09 -14.02 23.60
N ASN A 23 -7.50 -15.28 23.74
CA ASN A 23 -6.91 -16.21 24.70
C ASN A 23 -5.44 -16.51 24.37
N LYS A 24 -5.14 -16.78 23.10
CA LYS A 24 -3.77 -17.04 22.62
C LYS A 24 -2.82 -15.89 22.92
N TYR A 25 -3.29 -14.64 22.77
CA TYR A 25 -2.46 -13.44 22.98
C TYR A 25 -2.71 -12.73 24.31
N LYS A 26 -3.43 -13.37 25.26
CA LYS A 26 -3.84 -12.78 26.53
C LYS A 26 -2.68 -12.17 27.31
N SER A 27 -1.61 -12.94 27.52
CA SER A 27 -0.42 -12.49 28.27
C SER A 27 0.26 -11.28 27.63
N PHE A 28 0.29 -11.22 26.30
CA PHE A 28 0.83 -10.09 25.55
C PHE A 28 -0.06 -8.85 25.67
N LEU A 29 -1.38 -9.02 25.54
CA LEU A 29 -2.35 -7.94 25.71
C LEU A 29 -2.27 -7.34 27.13
N GLN A 30 -2.16 -8.18 28.16
CA GLN A 30 -1.99 -7.74 29.55
C GLN A 30 -0.70 -6.91 29.74
N LYS A 31 0.43 -7.35 29.16
CA LYS A 31 1.68 -6.58 29.18
C LYS A 31 1.52 -5.20 28.53
N ILE A 32 0.85 -5.13 27.38
CA ILE A 32 0.60 -3.85 26.70
C ILE A 32 -0.28 -2.92 27.54
N ILE A 33 -1.34 -3.45 28.15
CA ILE A 33 -2.20 -2.68 29.05
C ILE A 33 -1.37 -2.17 30.24
N ASN A 34 -0.47 -2.98 30.80
CA ASN A 34 0.39 -2.56 31.91
C ASN A 34 1.40 -1.48 31.50
N THR A 35 2.03 -1.61 30.33
CA THR A 35 3.04 -0.64 29.87
C THR A 35 2.39 0.65 29.39
N HIS A 36 1.46 0.56 28.44
CA HIS A 36 0.92 1.71 27.71
C HIS A 36 -0.45 2.19 28.24
N GLY A 37 -1.16 1.32 28.97
CA GLY A 37 -2.53 1.55 29.38
C GLY A 37 -3.52 1.56 28.22
N LEU A 38 -4.81 1.59 28.54
CA LEU A 38 -5.90 1.66 27.55
C LEU A 38 -6.18 3.10 27.08
N THR A 39 -5.12 3.89 26.91
CA THR A 39 -5.24 5.31 26.53
C THR A 39 -5.93 5.44 25.17
N GLY A 40 -7.05 6.17 25.11
CA GLY A 40 -7.79 6.39 23.86
C GLY A 40 -8.70 5.24 23.41
N MET A 41 -8.84 4.18 24.22
CA MET A 41 -9.91 3.20 24.05
C MET A 41 -11.22 3.74 24.65
N GLU A 42 -12.35 3.35 24.06
CA GLU A 42 -13.68 3.64 24.63
C GLU A 42 -14.09 2.47 25.51
N ILE A 43 -14.19 2.71 26.81
CA ILE A 43 -14.64 1.72 27.79
C ILE A 43 -16.09 2.08 28.16
N PRO A 44 -17.07 1.19 27.95
CA PRO A 44 -18.47 1.47 28.27
C PRO A 44 -18.65 1.93 29.73
N GLY A 45 -19.31 3.08 29.90
CA GLY A 45 -19.64 3.64 31.22
C GLY A 45 -18.47 4.33 31.95
N ASP A 46 -17.32 4.54 31.29
CA ASP A 46 -16.12 5.11 31.89
C ASP A 46 -15.67 6.41 31.21
N ASN A 47 -14.93 7.25 31.94
CA ASN A 47 -14.53 8.58 31.46
C ASN A 47 -13.51 8.51 30.30
N LEU A 48 -13.87 9.10 29.17
CA LEU A 48 -12.98 9.33 28.03
C LEU A 48 -11.73 10.10 28.46
N GLY A 49 -10.54 9.56 28.16
CA GLY A 49 -9.25 10.24 28.38
C GLY A 49 -8.51 9.83 29.65
N LYS A 50 -9.08 8.97 30.51
CA LYS A 50 -8.36 8.31 31.61
C LYS A 50 -7.60 7.08 31.10
N THR A 51 -6.36 6.90 31.54
CA THR A 51 -5.56 5.72 31.20
C THR A 51 -5.76 4.66 32.27
N TYR A 52 -6.32 3.51 31.87
CA TYR A 52 -6.53 2.36 32.75
C TYR A 52 -5.43 1.32 32.57
N LYS A 53 -4.96 0.75 33.69
CA LYS A 53 -3.97 -0.34 33.77
C LYS A 53 -4.67 -1.69 34.01
N MET A 54 -3.92 -2.79 33.96
CA MET A 54 -4.51 -4.12 34.07
C MET A 54 -5.17 -4.36 35.43
N SER A 55 -4.64 -3.79 36.51
CA SER A 55 -5.24 -3.87 37.84
C SER A 55 -6.68 -3.32 37.90
N GLY A 56 -6.97 -2.27 37.13
CA GLY A 56 -8.34 -1.76 37.00
C GLY A 56 -9.26 -2.71 36.24
N VAL A 57 -8.73 -3.40 35.23
CA VAL A 57 -9.46 -4.41 34.45
C VAL A 57 -9.75 -5.65 35.30
N GLU A 58 -8.77 -6.11 36.07
CA GLU A 58 -8.91 -7.23 37.02
C GLU A 58 -9.98 -6.92 38.07
N GLY A 59 -9.93 -5.72 38.66
CA GLY A 59 -10.97 -5.28 39.60
C GLY A 59 -12.38 -5.27 38.99
N TRP A 60 -12.54 -4.89 37.71
CA TRP A 60 -13.84 -4.95 37.05
C TRP A 60 -14.32 -6.39 36.80
N ILE A 61 -13.41 -7.31 36.52
CA ILE A 61 -13.76 -8.73 36.35
C ILE A 61 -14.15 -9.34 37.71
N GLU A 62 -13.40 -9.03 38.76
CA GLU A 62 -13.69 -9.47 40.14
C GLU A 62 -15.02 -8.91 40.66
N GLN A 63 -15.35 -7.66 40.32
CA GLN A 63 -16.64 -7.03 40.64
C GLN A 63 -17.81 -7.53 39.79
N GLY A 64 -17.57 -8.45 38.84
CA GLY A 64 -18.60 -8.98 37.96
C GLY A 64 -19.09 -8.01 36.88
N LYS A 65 -18.41 -6.87 36.66
CA LYS A 65 -18.72 -5.94 35.56
C LYS A 65 -18.49 -6.59 34.18
N TYR A 66 -17.53 -7.52 34.10
CA TYR A 66 -17.27 -8.34 32.92
C TYR A 66 -17.05 -9.80 33.33
N ALA A 67 -17.64 -10.74 32.58
CA ALA A 67 -17.58 -12.17 32.93
C ALA A 67 -16.18 -12.79 32.70
N SER A 68 -15.39 -12.19 31.81
CA SER A 68 -14.03 -12.65 31.49
C SER A 68 -13.20 -11.55 30.85
N PHE A 69 -11.90 -11.80 30.68
CA PHE A 69 -11.05 -10.91 29.90
C PHE A 69 -11.49 -10.79 28.43
N PHE A 70 -12.06 -11.86 27.85
CA PHE A 70 -12.61 -11.82 26.49
C PHE A 70 -13.86 -10.94 26.40
N ASP A 71 -14.74 -11.04 27.39
CA ASP A 71 -15.94 -10.21 27.50
C ASP A 71 -15.58 -8.72 27.63
N PHE A 72 -14.62 -8.43 28.53
CA PHE A 72 -14.00 -7.11 28.61
C PHE A 72 -13.43 -6.65 27.26
N HIS A 73 -12.58 -7.47 26.63
CA HIS A 73 -11.95 -7.13 25.35
C HIS A 73 -12.99 -6.82 24.26
N SER A 74 -14.06 -7.60 24.19
CA SER A 74 -15.11 -7.50 23.18
C SER A 74 -15.96 -6.23 23.36
N SER A 75 -16.14 -5.79 24.61
CA SER A 75 -16.88 -4.56 24.94
C SER A 75 -16.17 -3.25 24.53
N LEU A 76 -14.87 -3.30 24.25
CA LEU A 76 -14.06 -2.10 23.99
C LEU A 76 -14.38 -1.48 22.61
N GLY A 77 -14.73 -0.19 22.62
CA GLY A 77 -14.86 0.62 21.41
C GLY A 77 -13.54 1.22 20.94
N PHE A 78 -13.52 1.70 19.69
CA PHE A 78 -12.37 2.41 19.12
C PHE A 78 -12.55 3.93 19.25
N GLY A 79 -11.70 4.61 20.01
CA GLY A 79 -11.68 6.08 20.05
C GLY A 79 -11.21 6.75 18.75
N LYS A 80 -11.30 8.08 18.68
CA LYS A 80 -10.91 8.90 17.51
C LYS A 80 -9.45 8.73 17.08
N GLN A 81 -8.54 8.43 18.00
CA GLN A 81 -7.15 8.07 17.71
C GLN A 81 -6.93 6.61 18.10
N ARG A 82 -6.37 5.82 17.18
CA ARG A 82 -6.07 4.41 17.44
C ARG A 82 -4.81 4.28 18.28
N SER A 83 -5.00 3.93 19.53
CA SER A 83 -3.95 3.44 20.43
C SER A 83 -3.29 2.17 19.89
N ASP A 84 -2.14 1.80 20.44
CA ASP A 84 -1.46 0.57 20.03
C ASP A 84 -2.30 -0.68 20.37
N TYR A 85 -3.00 -0.65 21.51
CA TYR A 85 -3.99 -1.68 21.84
C TYR A 85 -5.13 -1.72 20.81
N GLY A 86 -5.66 -0.57 20.40
CA GLY A 86 -6.73 -0.50 19.40
C GLY A 86 -6.31 -1.05 18.02
N LYS A 87 -5.06 -0.87 17.61
CA LYS A 87 -4.55 -1.48 16.37
C LYS A 87 -4.51 -3.02 16.48
N LEU A 88 -4.05 -3.54 17.61
CA LEU A 88 -3.98 -4.97 17.86
C LEU A 88 -5.38 -5.60 18.00
N LYS A 89 -6.27 -4.96 18.77
CA LYS A 89 -7.68 -5.37 18.90
C LYS A 89 -8.31 -5.55 17.52
N GLN A 90 -8.17 -4.56 16.62
CA GLN A 90 -8.70 -4.69 15.27
C GLN A 90 -8.15 -5.92 14.53
N GLN A 91 -6.88 -6.27 14.70
CA GLN A 91 -6.29 -7.43 14.04
C GLN A 91 -6.75 -8.76 14.64
N LEU A 92 -6.99 -8.81 15.95
CA LEU A 92 -7.44 -10.01 16.65
C LEU A 92 -8.93 -10.28 16.43
N ASP A 93 -9.73 -9.22 16.35
CA ASP A 93 -11.19 -9.29 16.15
C ASP A 93 -11.56 -9.57 14.70
N GLN A 94 -10.80 -9.04 13.74
CA GLN A 94 -11.14 -9.17 12.32
C GLN A 94 -10.81 -10.57 11.79
N VAL A 95 -11.84 -11.35 11.50
CA VAL A 95 -11.74 -12.62 10.78
C VAL A 95 -11.47 -12.34 9.29
N PRO A 96 -10.33 -12.79 8.75
CA PRO A 96 -10.05 -12.61 7.33
C PRO A 96 -10.81 -13.63 6.49
N VAL A 97 -11.49 -13.17 5.46
CA VAL A 97 -12.18 -14.01 4.48
C VAL A 97 -11.48 -13.86 3.15
N PHE A 98 -11.01 -14.96 2.58
CA PHE A 98 -10.19 -14.96 1.37
C PHE A 98 -10.97 -15.47 0.18
N GLY A 99 -10.89 -14.73 -0.92
CA GLY A 99 -11.33 -15.18 -2.23
C GLY A 99 -10.19 -15.06 -3.24
N PHE A 100 -10.28 -15.78 -4.35
CA PHE A 100 -9.36 -15.62 -5.48
C PHE A 100 -10.15 -15.09 -6.68
N ASN A 101 -9.87 -13.85 -7.07
CA ASN A 101 -10.59 -13.14 -8.14
C ASN A 101 -12.09 -12.88 -7.83
N SER A 102 -12.47 -13.01 -6.56
CA SER A 102 -13.85 -12.81 -6.10
C SER A 102 -14.36 -11.39 -6.27
N GLY A 103 -13.46 -10.39 -6.31
CA GLY A 103 -13.84 -9.00 -6.56
C GLY A 103 -14.46 -8.77 -7.94
N ARG A 104 -14.16 -9.64 -8.91
CA ARG A 104 -14.70 -9.59 -10.28
C ARG A 104 -15.90 -10.51 -10.47
N TYR A 105 -15.92 -11.66 -9.80
CA TYR A 105 -16.93 -12.69 -10.01
C TYR A 105 -17.85 -12.82 -8.79
N ASP A 106 -17.44 -13.58 -7.77
CA ASP A 106 -18.29 -14.02 -6.66
C ASP A 106 -19.01 -12.88 -5.95
N ILE A 107 -18.28 -11.80 -5.62
CA ILE A 107 -18.85 -10.65 -4.91
C ILE A 107 -19.94 -9.98 -5.75
N ASN A 108 -19.80 -9.94 -7.08
CA ASN A 108 -20.83 -9.34 -7.91
C ASN A 108 -22.12 -10.15 -7.93
N LEU A 109 -22.03 -11.47 -7.72
CA LEU A 109 -23.18 -12.37 -7.59
C LEU A 109 -23.87 -12.21 -6.23
N ILE A 110 -23.11 -12.20 -5.14
CA ILE A 110 -23.67 -12.27 -3.78
C ILE A 110 -23.80 -10.92 -3.05
N LYS A 111 -23.27 -9.82 -3.61
CA LYS A 111 -23.17 -8.53 -2.90
C LYS A 111 -24.49 -8.05 -2.30
N LYS A 112 -25.63 -8.30 -2.97
CA LYS A 112 -26.93 -7.85 -2.49
C LYS A 112 -27.24 -8.49 -1.14
N ASP A 113 -27.29 -9.82 -1.10
CA ASP A 113 -27.60 -10.58 0.11
C ASP A 113 -26.51 -10.40 1.17
N LEU A 114 -25.24 -10.33 0.73
CA LEU A 114 -24.11 -10.06 1.60
C LEU A 114 -24.26 -8.74 2.36
N PHE A 115 -24.62 -7.65 1.67
CA PHE A 115 -24.78 -6.35 2.32
C PHE A 115 -26.08 -6.24 3.12
N ASP A 116 -27.15 -6.90 2.70
CA ASP A 116 -28.40 -6.98 3.46
C ASP A 116 -28.16 -7.66 4.83
N VAL A 117 -27.31 -8.70 4.87
CA VAL A 117 -26.96 -9.42 6.11
C VAL A 117 -25.94 -8.66 6.95
N ILE A 118 -24.86 -8.14 6.34
CA ILE A 118 -23.84 -7.39 7.09
C ILE A 118 -24.45 -6.15 7.75
N GLY A 119 -25.40 -5.50 7.08
CA GLY A 119 -25.94 -4.22 7.50
C GLY A 119 -24.97 -3.07 7.23
N THR A 120 -25.49 -1.96 6.73
CA THR A 120 -24.64 -0.87 6.21
C THR A 120 -23.83 -0.15 7.27
N ASP A 121 -24.35 -0.09 8.50
CA ASP A 121 -23.75 0.64 9.60
C ASP A 121 -22.50 -0.08 10.15
N ASN A 122 -22.39 -1.38 9.87
CA ASN A 122 -21.26 -2.22 10.28
C ASN A 122 -20.07 -2.15 9.31
N ILE A 123 -20.25 -1.58 8.11
CA ILE A 123 -19.20 -1.48 7.10
C ILE A 123 -18.24 -0.35 7.46
N LYS A 124 -16.99 -0.69 7.75
CA LYS A 124 -15.92 0.27 8.06
C LYS A 124 -15.24 0.81 6.80
N SER A 125 -15.00 -0.05 5.82
CA SER A 125 -14.41 0.38 4.55
C SER A 125 -14.67 -0.57 3.40
N VAL A 126 -14.97 -0.01 2.22
CA VAL A 126 -14.97 -0.73 0.95
C VAL A 126 -13.95 -0.08 0.02
N ILE A 127 -13.01 -0.87 -0.50
CA ILE A 127 -11.95 -0.41 -1.41
C ILE A 127 -12.18 -1.03 -2.78
N ARG A 128 -12.29 -0.19 -3.82
CA ARG A 128 -12.48 -0.61 -5.22
C ARG A 128 -11.49 0.03 -6.19
N ASN A 129 -11.01 -0.78 -7.15
CA ASN A 129 -10.26 -0.30 -8.31
C ASN A 129 -10.14 -1.36 -9.45
N PRO A 130 -11.04 -1.41 -10.47
CA PRO A 130 -12.47 -1.07 -10.48
C PRO A 130 -13.35 -2.12 -9.77
N SER A 131 -12.81 -3.32 -9.54
CA SER A 131 -13.41 -4.43 -8.78
C SER A 131 -13.23 -4.25 -7.26
N TYR A 132 -13.97 -5.02 -6.45
CA TYR A 132 -13.81 -5.03 -4.99
C TYR A 132 -12.46 -5.62 -4.61
N MET A 133 -11.61 -4.82 -3.95
CA MET A 133 -10.33 -5.28 -3.43
C MET A 133 -10.46 -5.72 -1.96
N CYS A 134 -11.27 -4.98 -1.20
CA CYS A 134 -11.48 -5.25 0.21
C CYS A 134 -12.85 -4.74 0.67
N ILE A 135 -13.55 -5.56 1.46
CA ILE A 135 -14.74 -5.19 2.23
C ILE A 135 -14.42 -5.47 3.70
N ALA A 136 -14.40 -4.44 4.54
CA ALA A 136 -14.04 -4.58 5.94
C ALA A 136 -15.14 -4.04 6.86
N THR A 137 -15.44 -4.80 7.92
CA THR A 137 -16.30 -4.44 9.05
C THR A 137 -15.45 -4.33 10.32
N SER A 138 -16.06 -4.23 11.50
CA SER A 138 -15.35 -4.41 12.79
C SER A 138 -14.75 -5.82 12.92
N ASP A 139 -15.48 -6.83 12.45
CA ASP A 139 -15.28 -8.23 12.82
C ASP A 139 -14.82 -9.10 11.65
N MET A 140 -14.88 -8.57 10.42
CA MET A 140 -14.51 -9.30 9.21
C MET A 140 -13.70 -8.42 8.26
N LYS A 141 -12.76 -9.05 7.54
CA LYS A 141 -12.04 -8.43 6.43
C LYS A 141 -12.00 -9.37 5.22
N MET A 142 -12.87 -9.12 4.25
CA MET A 142 -12.83 -9.82 2.97
C MET A 142 -11.71 -9.27 2.10
N LEU A 143 -10.88 -10.17 1.57
CA LEU A 143 -9.70 -9.87 0.78
C LEU A 143 -9.67 -10.77 -0.45
N ASP A 144 -9.35 -10.17 -1.59
CA ASP A 144 -9.15 -10.90 -2.84
C ASP A 144 -7.64 -11.09 -3.10
N ILE A 145 -7.20 -12.35 -3.04
CA ILE A 145 -5.80 -12.78 -3.17
C ILE A 145 -5.22 -12.46 -4.54
N SER A 146 -6.06 -12.29 -5.58
CA SER A 146 -5.60 -11.86 -6.91
C SER A 146 -4.94 -10.47 -6.89
N ASN A 147 -5.22 -9.64 -5.89
CA ASN A 147 -4.55 -8.34 -5.70
C ASN A 147 -3.14 -8.45 -5.12
N TYR A 148 -2.72 -9.64 -4.68
CA TYR A 148 -1.42 -9.91 -4.08
C TYR A 148 -0.47 -10.63 -5.05
N VAL A 149 -0.87 -10.76 -6.31
CA VAL A 149 -0.13 -11.41 -7.39
C VAL A 149 -0.20 -10.56 -8.66
N PRO A 150 0.61 -10.85 -9.69
CA PRO A 150 0.55 -10.13 -10.95
C PRO A 150 -0.83 -10.19 -11.58
N ALA A 151 -1.23 -9.11 -12.24
CA ALA A 151 -2.48 -9.07 -12.98
C ALA A 151 -2.51 -10.18 -14.04
N GLY A 152 -3.64 -10.89 -14.14
CA GLY A 152 -3.82 -12.01 -15.06
C GLY A 152 -3.31 -13.36 -14.55
N THR A 153 -2.79 -13.44 -13.31
CA THR A 153 -2.43 -14.73 -12.70
C THR A 153 -3.68 -15.58 -12.49
N SER A 154 -3.72 -16.77 -13.09
CA SER A 154 -4.78 -17.75 -12.86
C SER A 154 -4.64 -18.41 -11.50
N TYR A 155 -5.72 -19.01 -11.01
CA TYR A 155 -5.71 -19.77 -9.75
C TYR A 155 -4.72 -20.94 -9.80
N ASP A 156 -4.73 -21.71 -10.89
CA ASP A 156 -3.78 -22.81 -11.11
C ASP A 156 -2.33 -22.34 -11.09
N LYS A 157 -2.02 -21.22 -11.78
CA LYS A 157 -0.68 -20.63 -11.76
C LYS A 157 -0.29 -20.18 -10.36
N TYR A 158 -1.22 -19.64 -9.58
CA TYR A 158 -0.98 -19.28 -8.18
C TYR A 158 -0.61 -20.51 -7.34
N LEU A 159 -1.39 -21.59 -7.41
CA LEU A 159 -1.10 -22.82 -6.69
C LEU A 159 0.24 -23.42 -7.12
N THR A 160 0.47 -23.56 -8.42
CA THR A 160 1.72 -24.11 -8.96
C THR A 160 2.93 -23.29 -8.53
N THR A 161 2.79 -21.96 -8.46
CA THR A 161 3.84 -21.07 -7.96
C THR A 161 4.16 -21.42 -6.51
N TYR A 162 3.18 -21.43 -5.60
CA TYR A 162 3.47 -21.57 -4.17
C TYR A 162 3.63 -22.99 -3.63
N LEU A 163 3.10 -24.00 -4.33
CA LEU A 163 3.10 -25.40 -3.87
C LEU A 163 3.92 -26.33 -4.76
N GLY A 164 4.30 -25.89 -5.97
CA GLY A 164 4.72 -26.79 -7.03
C GLY A 164 3.51 -27.58 -7.55
N GLY A 165 3.35 -27.68 -8.87
CA GLY A 165 2.23 -28.41 -9.46
C GLY A 165 2.18 -29.89 -9.05
N CYS A 166 1.12 -30.61 -9.42
CA CYS A 166 0.97 -32.03 -9.15
C CYS A 166 2.15 -32.85 -9.70
N LYS A 167 2.94 -33.48 -8.80
CA LYS A 167 4.09 -34.32 -9.17
C LYS A 167 3.79 -35.82 -9.28
N CYS A 168 2.56 -36.26 -9.01
CA CYS A 168 2.20 -37.68 -9.16
C CYS A 168 2.31 -38.12 -10.62
N ASP A 169 2.93 -39.28 -10.86
CA ASP A 169 3.02 -39.90 -12.18
C ASP A 169 1.64 -40.36 -12.66
N ASP A 170 0.90 -41.04 -11.76
CA ASP A 170 -0.50 -41.41 -12.00
C ASP A 170 -1.44 -40.24 -11.64
N LYS A 171 -1.96 -39.57 -12.67
CA LYS A 171 -2.94 -38.49 -12.51
C LYS A 171 -4.34 -39.00 -12.19
N ILE A 172 -4.69 -40.23 -12.57
CA ILE A 172 -6.01 -40.82 -12.30
C ILE A 172 -6.11 -41.09 -10.80
N ARG A 173 -5.08 -41.72 -10.22
CA ARG A 173 -5.06 -42.08 -8.79
C ARG A 173 -4.40 -41.04 -7.86
N CYS A 174 -4.07 -39.82 -8.34
CA CYS A 174 -3.55 -38.77 -7.44
C CYS A 174 -4.62 -38.33 -6.42
N VAL A 175 -4.22 -38.43 -5.14
CA VAL A 175 -4.90 -37.85 -3.97
C VAL A 175 -4.14 -36.65 -3.39
N CYS A 176 -3.14 -36.18 -4.13
CA CYS A 176 -2.25 -35.08 -3.78
C CYS A 176 -2.95 -33.71 -3.64
N CYS A 177 -4.26 -33.63 -3.93
CA CYS A 177 -5.11 -32.43 -3.87
C CYS A 177 -4.68 -31.27 -4.78
N LEU A 178 -3.65 -31.43 -5.62
CA LEU A 178 -3.18 -30.43 -6.59
C LEU A 178 -3.66 -30.73 -8.02
N GLY A 179 -4.45 -31.79 -8.19
CA GLY A 179 -5.09 -32.13 -9.46
C GLY A 179 -6.41 -31.39 -9.65
N LYS A 180 -6.87 -31.35 -10.89
CA LYS A 180 -8.15 -30.72 -11.25
C LYS A 180 -9.33 -31.47 -10.61
N GLY A 181 -10.20 -30.74 -9.93
CA GLY A 181 -11.50 -31.25 -9.48
C GLY A 181 -12.50 -31.33 -10.64
N LEU A 182 -13.38 -32.33 -10.59
CA LEU A 182 -14.40 -32.57 -11.60
C LEU A 182 -15.77 -32.61 -10.92
N LEU A 183 -16.72 -31.83 -11.42
CA LEU A 183 -18.07 -31.73 -10.88
C LEU A 183 -19.07 -31.64 -12.04
N PRO A 184 -20.22 -32.33 -11.99
CA PRO A 184 -21.20 -32.31 -13.06
C PRO A 184 -22.12 -31.08 -12.92
N TYR A 185 -21.60 -29.89 -13.27
CA TYR A 185 -22.28 -28.61 -13.00
C TYR A 185 -23.70 -28.53 -13.57
N GLU A 186 -23.91 -29.03 -14.80
CA GLU A 186 -25.20 -28.93 -15.49
C GLU A 186 -26.20 -30.01 -15.04
N PHE A 187 -25.71 -31.06 -14.39
CA PHE A 187 -26.56 -32.11 -13.82
C PHE A 187 -27.22 -31.68 -12.51
N ILE A 188 -26.55 -30.83 -11.73
CA ILE A 188 -27.05 -30.31 -10.47
C ILE A 188 -28.04 -29.16 -10.73
N THR A 189 -29.28 -29.53 -11.05
CA THR A 189 -30.37 -28.58 -11.35
C THR A 189 -31.26 -28.27 -10.14
N ALA A 190 -31.21 -29.10 -9.09
CA ALA A 190 -31.98 -28.95 -7.86
C ALA A 190 -31.25 -29.56 -6.66
N PHE A 191 -31.58 -29.11 -5.43
CA PHE A 191 -30.91 -29.57 -4.21
C PHE A 191 -31.06 -31.07 -3.93
N ASN A 192 -32.18 -31.67 -4.31
CA ASN A 192 -32.42 -33.11 -4.14
C ASN A 192 -31.44 -33.99 -4.94
N VAL A 193 -30.87 -33.47 -6.04
CA VAL A 193 -29.82 -34.17 -6.81
C VAL A 193 -28.60 -34.47 -5.93
N LEU A 194 -28.27 -33.59 -4.98
CA LEU A 194 -27.14 -33.78 -4.09
C LEU A 194 -27.28 -35.01 -3.17
N ASN A 195 -28.51 -35.51 -2.97
CA ASN A 195 -28.79 -36.69 -2.16
C ASN A 195 -28.68 -38.01 -2.94
N GLN A 196 -28.48 -37.96 -4.27
CA GLN A 196 -28.32 -39.17 -5.07
C GLN A 196 -27.06 -39.93 -4.65
N THR A 197 -27.18 -41.25 -4.54
CA THR A 197 -26.16 -42.13 -3.96
C THR A 197 -25.30 -42.85 -4.99
N THR A 198 -25.54 -42.59 -6.28
CA THR A 198 -24.82 -43.21 -7.40
C THR A 198 -23.91 -42.21 -8.10
N ILE A 199 -22.79 -42.68 -8.62
CA ILE A 199 -21.89 -41.87 -9.46
C ILE A 199 -22.67 -41.38 -10.69
N PRO A 200 -22.67 -40.06 -10.98
CA PRO A 200 -23.33 -39.53 -12.16
C PRO A 200 -22.76 -40.13 -13.45
N PRO A 201 -23.58 -40.38 -14.47
CA PRO A 201 -23.11 -40.96 -15.72
C PRO A 201 -22.10 -40.02 -16.41
N LYS A 202 -21.23 -40.57 -17.26
CA LYS A 202 -20.17 -39.80 -17.95
C LYS A 202 -20.70 -38.54 -18.65
N SER A 203 -21.85 -38.64 -19.33
CA SER A 203 -22.49 -37.52 -20.03
C SER A 203 -22.95 -36.38 -19.11
N ALA A 204 -23.12 -36.63 -17.81
CA ALA A 204 -23.49 -35.60 -16.83
C ALA A 204 -22.38 -34.56 -16.60
N PHE A 205 -21.15 -34.86 -17.00
CA PHE A 205 -20.00 -33.97 -16.86
C PHE A 205 -19.71 -33.12 -18.10
N ASP A 206 -20.53 -33.23 -19.14
CA ASP A 206 -20.37 -32.46 -20.37
C ASP A 206 -20.70 -30.98 -20.12
N SER A 207 -19.93 -30.08 -20.75
CA SER A 207 -20.08 -28.64 -20.61
C SER A 207 -20.61 -28.04 -21.91
N LYS A 208 -21.87 -27.59 -21.90
CA LYS A 208 -22.47 -26.82 -22.99
C LYS A 208 -21.81 -25.47 -23.16
N LEU A 209 -21.41 -24.84 -22.04
CA LEU A 209 -20.70 -23.55 -22.05
C LEU A 209 -19.39 -23.59 -22.85
N ARG A 210 -18.66 -24.71 -22.78
CA ARG A 210 -17.38 -24.91 -23.50
C ARG A 210 -17.51 -25.75 -24.76
N GLY A 211 -18.65 -26.41 -24.97
CA GLY A 211 -18.84 -27.39 -26.03
C GLY A 211 -17.92 -28.60 -25.90
N THR A 212 -17.60 -29.03 -24.67
CA THR A 212 -16.62 -30.09 -24.40
C THR A 212 -17.24 -31.22 -23.58
N SER A 213 -16.92 -32.47 -23.93
CA SER A 213 -17.24 -33.65 -23.11
C SER A 213 -16.06 -34.08 -22.24
N ILE A 214 -16.34 -34.77 -21.14
CA ILE A 214 -15.30 -35.31 -20.25
C ILE A 214 -14.50 -36.42 -20.94
N THR A 215 -13.19 -36.46 -20.69
CA THR A 215 -12.32 -37.53 -21.22
C THR A 215 -12.59 -38.86 -20.51
N LYS A 216 -12.11 -39.98 -21.08
CA LYS A 216 -12.21 -41.29 -20.42
C LYS A 216 -11.42 -41.29 -19.10
N ASP A 217 -10.20 -40.79 -19.12
CA ASP A 217 -9.30 -40.76 -17.97
C ASP A 217 -9.82 -39.87 -16.84
N ASP A 218 -10.40 -38.71 -17.16
CA ASP A 218 -11.04 -37.83 -16.18
C ASP A 218 -12.26 -38.51 -15.52
N TYR A 219 -13.04 -39.30 -16.27
CA TYR A 219 -14.16 -40.04 -15.68
C TYR A 219 -13.69 -41.21 -14.82
N GLU A 220 -12.63 -41.93 -15.22
CA GLU A 220 -12.00 -42.94 -14.36
C GLU A 220 -11.45 -42.33 -13.07
N ARG A 221 -10.93 -41.09 -13.13
CA ARG A 221 -10.54 -40.34 -11.94
C ARG A 221 -11.73 -40.06 -11.01
N VAL A 222 -12.90 -39.70 -11.55
CA VAL A 222 -14.11 -39.49 -10.73
C VAL A 222 -14.50 -40.78 -10.01
N LYS A 223 -14.48 -41.93 -10.71
CA LYS A 223 -14.78 -43.24 -10.09
C LYS A 223 -13.79 -43.57 -8.98
N PHE A 224 -12.49 -43.42 -9.26
CA PHE A 224 -11.44 -43.66 -8.26
C PHE A 224 -11.64 -42.77 -7.02
N VAL A 225 -11.91 -41.47 -7.20
CA VAL A 225 -12.13 -40.53 -6.09
C VAL A 225 -13.38 -40.92 -5.30
N TRP A 226 -14.46 -41.32 -5.97
CA TRP A 226 -15.69 -41.77 -5.32
C TRP A 226 -15.46 -42.99 -4.43
N GLU A 227 -14.76 -44.00 -4.95
CA GLU A 227 -14.43 -45.23 -4.22
C GLU A 227 -13.41 -44.98 -3.10
N TYR A 228 -12.32 -44.25 -3.40
CA TYR A 228 -11.22 -44.02 -2.45
C TYR A 228 -11.65 -43.23 -1.21
N TYR A 229 -12.57 -42.26 -1.36
CA TYR A 229 -13.12 -41.49 -0.24
C TYR A 229 -14.44 -42.06 0.30
N GLU A 230 -14.84 -43.26 -0.15
CA GLU A 230 -16.07 -43.94 0.30
C GLU A 230 -17.32 -43.05 0.23
N MET A 231 -17.47 -42.31 -0.88
CA MET A 231 -18.54 -41.34 -1.05
C MET A 231 -19.90 -42.03 -1.10
N LYS A 232 -20.87 -41.49 -0.35
CA LYS A 232 -22.24 -42.04 -0.27
C LYS A 232 -23.23 -41.25 -1.12
N SER A 233 -22.87 -40.04 -1.51
CA SER A 233 -23.76 -39.12 -2.21
C SER A 233 -23.02 -38.12 -3.09
N ILE A 234 -23.76 -37.47 -4.00
CA ILE A 234 -23.25 -36.33 -4.78
C ILE A 234 -22.83 -35.17 -3.86
N THR A 235 -23.43 -35.05 -2.67
CA THR A 235 -22.99 -34.08 -1.63
C THR A 235 -21.53 -34.33 -1.24
N ASP A 236 -21.11 -35.59 -1.06
CA ASP A 236 -19.74 -35.92 -0.70
C ASP A 236 -18.77 -35.55 -1.84
N LEU A 237 -19.18 -35.78 -3.09
CA LEU A 237 -18.43 -35.36 -4.27
C LEU A 237 -18.28 -33.83 -4.34
N LEU A 238 -19.35 -33.09 -4.04
CA LEU A 238 -19.32 -31.62 -4.00
C LEU A 238 -18.40 -31.10 -2.87
N ILE A 239 -18.44 -31.72 -1.69
CA ILE A 239 -17.55 -31.38 -0.58
C ILE A 239 -16.09 -31.65 -0.97
N CYS A 240 -15.80 -32.80 -1.57
CA CYS A 240 -14.47 -33.15 -2.05
C CYS A 240 -13.99 -32.15 -3.11
N TYR A 241 -14.83 -31.84 -4.11
CA TYR A 241 -14.54 -30.85 -5.14
C TYR A 241 -14.18 -29.48 -4.55
N ASN A 242 -14.98 -28.97 -3.60
CA ASN A 242 -14.69 -27.70 -2.94
C ASN A 242 -13.41 -27.76 -2.09
N ASN A 243 -13.14 -28.88 -1.41
CA ASN A 243 -11.92 -29.04 -0.61
C ASN A 243 -10.66 -29.13 -1.48
N LEU A 244 -10.75 -29.63 -2.72
CA LEU A 244 -9.65 -29.60 -3.69
C LEU A 244 -9.25 -28.17 -4.06
N ASP A 245 -10.16 -27.20 -3.99
CA ASP A 245 -9.79 -25.78 -4.13
C ASP A 245 -9.36 -25.20 -2.78
N VAL A 246 -10.14 -25.35 -1.70
CA VAL A 246 -9.90 -24.66 -0.42
C VAL A 246 -8.60 -25.10 0.26
N VAL A 247 -8.30 -26.40 0.29
CA VAL A 247 -7.14 -26.92 1.04
C VAL A 247 -5.81 -26.45 0.44
N PRO A 248 -5.56 -26.61 -0.88
CA PRO A 248 -4.38 -26.03 -1.52
C PRO A 248 -4.37 -24.51 -1.43
N PHE A 249 -5.52 -23.84 -1.54
CA PHE A 249 -5.57 -22.38 -1.42
C PHE A 249 -5.02 -21.88 -0.08
N ILE A 250 -5.44 -22.50 1.02
CA ILE A 250 -4.95 -22.16 2.37
C ILE A 250 -3.46 -22.46 2.50
N LYS A 251 -2.98 -23.59 1.94
CA LYS A 251 -1.53 -23.93 1.93
C LYS A 251 -0.72 -22.87 1.16
N ALA A 252 -1.19 -22.45 -0.01
CA ALA A 252 -0.55 -21.44 -0.84
C ALA A 252 -0.55 -20.07 -0.14
N ILE A 253 -1.64 -19.67 0.50
CA ILE A 253 -1.72 -18.45 1.31
C ILE A 253 -0.69 -18.49 2.45
N LYS A 254 -0.57 -19.61 3.17
CA LYS A 254 0.40 -19.76 4.25
C LYS A 254 1.84 -19.61 3.72
N ALA A 255 2.17 -20.25 2.60
CA ALA A 255 3.47 -20.10 1.95
C ALA A 255 3.73 -18.64 1.53
N GLN A 256 2.75 -17.99 0.89
CA GLN A 256 2.85 -16.60 0.47
C GLN A 256 3.08 -15.64 1.66
N ARG A 257 2.37 -15.85 2.77
CA ARG A 257 2.52 -15.05 4.00
C ARG A 257 3.92 -15.15 4.59
N GLU A 258 4.52 -16.34 4.56
CA GLU A 258 5.85 -16.57 5.13
C GLU A 258 6.92 -15.71 4.47
N HIS A 259 6.73 -15.36 3.19
CA HIS A 259 7.66 -14.48 2.52
C HIS A 259 7.60 -13.03 3.02
N PHE A 260 6.41 -12.50 3.27
CA PHE A 260 6.26 -11.13 3.79
C PHE A 260 6.71 -11.00 5.25
N LYS A 261 6.67 -12.09 6.03
CA LYS A 261 7.24 -12.11 7.38
C LYS A 261 8.73 -11.79 7.41
N ARG A 262 9.48 -12.08 6.33
CA ARG A 262 10.91 -11.75 6.23
C ARG A 262 11.19 -10.24 6.18
N PHE A 263 10.16 -9.44 5.93
CA PHE A 263 10.19 -7.97 5.99
C PHE A 263 9.49 -7.42 7.25
N ASP A 264 9.18 -8.28 8.22
CA ASP A 264 8.37 -7.96 9.39
C ASP A 264 6.99 -7.40 9.02
N LEU A 265 6.43 -7.85 7.90
CA LEU A 265 5.11 -7.44 7.42
C LEU A 265 4.08 -8.55 7.57
N GLY A 266 2.96 -8.21 8.21
CA GLY A 266 1.74 -9.00 8.17
C GLY A 266 1.01 -8.78 6.85
N MET A 267 1.21 -9.65 5.86
CA MET A 267 0.66 -9.55 4.50
C MET A 267 -0.77 -8.97 4.40
N PHE A 268 -1.70 -9.44 5.23
CA PHE A 268 -3.11 -9.03 5.20
C PHE A 268 -3.46 -7.87 6.14
N ALA A 269 -2.61 -7.61 7.14
CA ALA A 269 -2.77 -6.49 8.06
C ALA A 269 -2.16 -5.21 7.45
N ASP A 270 -1.00 -5.35 6.83
CA ASP A 270 -0.18 -4.26 6.34
C ASP A 270 -0.54 -3.78 4.94
N GLY A 271 -1.20 -4.60 4.13
CA GLY A 271 -1.60 -4.22 2.78
C GLY A 271 -2.87 -4.95 2.34
N VAL A 272 -3.62 -4.31 1.44
CA VAL A 272 -4.77 -4.92 0.73
C VAL A 272 -4.41 -5.34 -0.71
N SER A 273 -3.12 -5.27 -1.05
CA SER A 273 -2.58 -5.56 -2.38
C SER A 273 -1.06 -5.67 -2.33
N LEU A 274 -0.45 -6.38 -3.28
CA LEU A 274 0.99 -6.49 -3.43
C LEU A 274 1.70 -5.13 -3.56
N PRO A 275 1.28 -4.18 -4.41
CA PRO A 275 1.93 -2.86 -4.50
C PRO A 275 1.99 -2.11 -3.17
N GLY A 276 0.95 -2.22 -2.34
CA GLY A 276 0.93 -1.60 -1.00
C GLY A 276 1.91 -2.25 -0.01
N LEU A 277 2.15 -3.57 -0.12
CA LEU A 277 3.18 -4.25 0.66
C LEU A 277 4.58 -3.92 0.15
N SER A 278 4.77 -3.93 -1.17
CA SER A 278 6.04 -3.62 -1.81
C SER A 278 6.53 -2.20 -1.51
N GLU A 279 5.61 -1.24 -1.47
CA GLU A 279 5.90 0.14 -1.02
C GLU A 279 6.47 0.17 0.40
N LYS A 280 5.89 -0.61 1.32
CA LYS A 280 6.40 -0.71 2.70
C LYS A 280 7.80 -1.32 2.73
N VAL A 281 8.03 -2.41 2.00
CA VAL A 281 9.37 -3.05 1.91
C VAL A 281 10.42 -2.08 1.38
N MET A 282 10.07 -1.34 0.32
CA MET A 282 10.95 -0.34 -0.30
C MET A 282 11.36 0.74 0.72
N TYR A 283 10.39 1.30 1.44
CA TYR A 283 10.68 2.32 2.45
C TYR A 283 11.38 1.77 3.69
N GLN A 284 10.99 0.61 4.19
CA GLN A 284 11.68 -0.05 5.32
C GLN A 284 13.17 -0.21 5.02
N THR A 285 13.51 -0.64 3.80
CA THR A 285 14.91 -0.79 3.39
C THR A 285 15.66 0.55 3.41
N CYS A 286 15.01 1.66 3.09
CA CYS A 286 15.61 3.00 3.20
C CYS A 286 15.77 3.45 4.66
N PHE A 287 14.72 3.31 5.48
CA PHE A 287 14.70 3.83 6.85
C PHE A 287 15.51 2.96 7.84
N ASN A 288 15.71 1.68 7.56
CA ASN A 288 16.55 0.82 8.41
C ASN A 288 18.04 1.17 8.32
N ASN A 289 18.45 1.96 7.31
CA ASN A 289 19.84 2.33 7.04
C ASN A 289 20.12 3.82 7.30
N LEU A 290 19.31 4.48 8.15
CA LEU A 290 19.55 5.85 8.57
C LEU A 290 20.92 5.95 9.26
N GLN A 291 21.72 6.93 8.83
CA GLN A 291 22.96 7.26 9.51
C GLN A 291 22.66 8.16 10.70
N TYR A 292 23.40 7.96 11.79
CA TYR A 292 23.27 8.78 12.98
C TYR A 292 24.37 9.84 12.99
N PRO A 293 24.09 11.05 13.50
CA PRO A 293 25.13 12.05 13.71
C PRO A 293 26.23 11.49 14.63
N ASP A 294 27.47 11.92 14.39
CA ASP A 294 28.60 11.57 15.24
C ASP A 294 28.33 12.02 16.68
N LYS A 295 28.75 11.18 17.64
CA LYS A 295 28.63 11.40 19.08
C LYS A 295 29.99 11.66 19.73
N LYS A 296 30.98 12.12 18.95
CA LYS A 296 32.27 12.56 19.46
C LYS A 296 32.10 13.69 20.49
N PRO A 297 32.58 13.51 21.74
CA PRO A 297 32.46 14.52 22.80
C PRO A 297 32.96 15.90 22.35
N ALA A 298 32.32 16.96 22.84
CA ALA A 298 32.86 18.32 22.69
C ALA A 298 33.83 18.67 23.83
N ASN A 299 34.55 19.78 23.67
CA ASN A 299 35.41 20.32 24.72
C ASN A 299 34.59 20.70 25.94
N ALA A 300 35.14 20.47 27.13
CA ALA A 300 34.48 20.78 28.39
C ALA A 300 34.30 22.29 28.57
N PHE A 301 33.14 22.71 29.07
CA PHE A 301 32.85 24.09 29.44
C PHE A 301 31.80 24.13 30.56
N GLN A 302 31.73 25.27 31.26
CA GLN A 302 30.70 25.53 32.28
C GLN A 302 29.49 26.22 31.65
N PHE A 303 28.28 25.85 32.08
CA PHE A 303 27.05 26.41 31.56
C PHE A 303 26.99 27.93 31.85
N PRO A 304 26.62 28.78 30.88
CA PRO A 304 26.66 30.23 31.08
C PRO A 304 25.60 30.71 32.07
N ALA A 305 26.05 31.21 33.24
CA ALA A 305 25.17 31.74 34.28
C ALA A 305 24.23 32.85 33.78
N LYS A 306 24.68 33.66 32.80
CA LYS A 306 23.88 34.72 32.15
C LYS A 306 22.54 34.23 31.56
N ARG A 307 22.43 32.95 31.19
CA ARG A 307 21.19 32.38 30.63
C ARG A 307 20.12 32.08 31.69
N MET A 308 20.49 31.98 32.97
CA MET A 308 19.59 31.62 34.06
C MET A 308 18.46 32.62 34.26
N GLY A 309 18.76 33.92 34.18
CA GLY A 309 17.76 34.98 34.31
C GLY A 309 16.65 34.89 33.26
N GLY A 310 17.02 34.51 32.03
CA GLY A 310 16.05 34.29 30.95
C GLY A 310 15.06 33.16 31.25
N TYR A 311 15.53 32.03 31.77
CA TYR A 311 14.66 30.89 32.11
C TYR A 311 13.73 31.21 33.28
N LYS A 312 14.24 31.90 34.31
CA LYS A 312 13.44 32.33 35.46
C LYS A 312 12.28 33.24 35.03
N ASN A 313 12.55 34.20 34.14
CA ASN A 313 11.53 35.11 33.60
C ASN A 313 10.49 34.37 32.74
N GLN A 314 10.92 33.40 31.93
CA GLN A 314 10.01 32.59 31.10
C GLN A 314 9.04 31.73 31.91
N ASP A 315 9.50 31.16 33.03
CA ASP A 315 8.66 30.34 33.89
C ASP A 315 7.74 31.18 34.75
N ALA A 316 8.22 32.33 35.28
CA ALA A 316 7.39 33.29 35.98
C ALA A 316 6.22 33.79 35.10
N LYS A 317 6.51 34.20 33.86
CA LYS A 317 5.49 34.66 32.89
C LYS A 317 4.43 33.60 32.59
N ALA A 318 4.85 32.33 32.57
CA ALA A 318 3.97 31.19 32.29
C ALA A 318 3.40 30.52 33.56
N LYS A 319 3.60 31.11 34.74
CA LYS A 319 3.17 30.57 36.05
C LYS A 319 3.67 29.14 36.32
N ARG A 320 4.92 28.85 35.97
CA ARG A 320 5.58 27.55 36.20
C ARG A 320 6.61 27.65 37.33
N LYS A 321 6.85 26.52 38.02
CA LYS A 321 7.89 26.41 39.06
C LYS A 321 9.29 26.47 38.44
N PHE A 322 10.19 27.23 39.06
CA PHE A 322 11.60 27.27 38.74
C PHE A 322 12.40 26.71 39.93
N GLY A 323 13.33 25.79 39.67
CA GLY A 323 14.10 25.10 40.70
C GLY A 323 15.31 24.38 40.13
N MET A 324 15.88 24.90 39.05
CA MET A 324 17.06 24.35 38.38
C MET A 324 18.33 25.04 38.88
N THR A 325 19.41 24.28 39.10
CA THR A 325 20.70 24.81 39.56
C THR A 325 21.76 24.81 38.44
N LEU A 326 22.74 25.72 38.55
CA LEU A 326 23.91 25.75 37.66
C LEU A 326 24.74 24.46 37.77
N GLU A 327 24.89 23.95 38.99
CA GLU A 327 25.58 22.68 39.27
C GLU A 327 24.90 21.49 38.58
N HIS A 328 23.56 21.42 38.62
CA HIS A 328 22.81 20.40 37.90
C HIS A 328 23.01 20.51 36.39
N LEU A 329 22.99 21.72 35.82
CA LEU A 329 23.25 21.94 34.40
C LEU A 329 24.66 21.51 33.97
N ASN A 330 25.67 21.77 34.79
CA ASN A 330 27.04 21.33 34.54
C ASN A 330 27.18 19.81 34.61
N THR A 331 26.48 19.18 35.56
CA THR A 331 26.39 17.72 35.65
C THR A 331 25.70 17.13 34.42
N LEU A 332 24.64 17.76 33.91
CA LEU A 332 23.98 17.35 32.68
C LEU A 332 24.87 17.52 31.44
N LEU A 333 25.65 18.60 31.35
CA LEU A 333 26.63 18.81 30.28
C LEU A 333 27.65 17.67 30.24
N GLN A 334 28.23 17.30 31.39
CA GLN A 334 29.16 16.18 31.51
C GLN A 334 28.50 14.85 31.12
N LYS A 335 27.31 14.56 31.67
CA LYS A 335 26.54 13.34 31.34
C LYS A 335 26.21 13.24 29.85
N GLN A 336 25.95 14.38 29.20
CA GLN A 336 25.67 14.46 27.77
C GLN A 336 26.93 14.59 26.89
N LYS A 337 28.13 14.49 27.47
CA LYS A 337 29.40 14.64 26.75
C LYS A 337 29.51 15.96 25.98
N TYR A 338 28.90 17.01 26.52
CA TYR A 338 28.83 18.34 25.93
C TYR A 338 28.16 18.36 24.54
N LEU A 339 27.24 17.43 24.29
CA LEU A 339 26.46 17.34 23.05
C LEU A 339 25.03 17.81 23.25
N CYS A 340 24.46 18.37 22.19
CA CYS A 340 23.05 18.66 22.12
C CYS A 340 22.24 17.36 22.26
N GLY A 341 21.37 17.29 23.27
CA GLY A 341 20.51 16.14 23.51
C GLY A 341 19.45 15.90 22.42
N LEU A 342 19.33 16.78 21.42
CA LEU A 342 18.34 16.68 20.34
C LEU A 342 18.94 16.41 18.95
N CYS A 343 20.12 16.94 18.65
CA CYS A 343 20.76 16.82 17.34
C CYS A 343 22.20 16.31 17.41
N TYR A 344 22.72 16.01 18.60
CA TYR A 344 24.09 15.53 18.87
C TYR A 344 25.23 16.44 18.41
N ARG A 345 24.95 17.67 17.96
CA ARG A 345 25.98 18.66 17.65
C ARG A 345 26.77 19.00 18.93
N GLN A 346 28.08 19.16 18.76
CA GLN A 346 28.98 19.67 19.79
C GLN A 346 28.53 21.06 20.27
N LEU A 347 28.44 21.21 21.59
CA LEU A 347 28.05 22.45 22.23
C LEU A 347 29.28 23.26 22.66
N THR A 348 29.05 24.56 22.78
CA THR A 348 29.93 25.54 23.37
C THR A 348 29.11 26.36 24.36
N ALA A 349 29.78 27.17 25.19
CA ALA A 349 29.10 28.10 26.10
C ALA A 349 28.04 28.95 25.37
N ASP A 350 28.34 29.45 24.17
CA ASP A 350 27.41 30.29 23.42
C ASP A 350 26.24 29.54 22.80
N THR A 351 26.41 28.25 22.50
CA THR A 351 25.40 27.47 21.77
C THR A 351 24.52 26.61 22.68
N ALA A 352 24.93 26.36 23.93
CA ALA A 352 24.19 25.56 24.89
C ALA A 352 22.94 26.26 25.44
N SER A 353 21.90 25.47 25.68
CA SER A 353 20.61 25.88 26.23
C SER A 353 20.03 24.78 27.13
N ALA A 354 19.24 25.17 28.11
CA ALA A 354 18.42 24.26 28.90
C ALA A 354 17.04 24.15 28.22
N ASP A 355 16.64 22.95 27.82
CA ASP A 355 15.33 22.68 27.22
C ASP A 355 14.50 21.82 28.17
N ARG A 356 13.21 22.12 28.29
CA ARG A 356 12.29 21.43 29.20
C ARG A 356 11.84 20.11 28.59
N THR A 357 12.09 19.00 29.25
CA THR A 357 11.60 17.68 28.82
C THR A 357 10.07 17.68 28.66
N ASN A 358 9.35 18.24 29.64
CA ASN A 358 7.92 18.50 29.59
C ASN A 358 7.65 20.00 29.62
N ASN A 359 7.08 20.54 28.53
CA ASN A 359 6.77 21.96 28.39
C ASN A 359 5.68 22.47 29.35
N LYS A 360 4.89 21.58 29.96
CA LYS A 360 3.89 21.92 30.98
C LYS A 360 4.51 22.20 32.35
N LEU A 361 5.69 21.64 32.61
CA LEU A 361 6.47 21.89 33.83
C LEU A 361 7.50 23.00 33.57
N GLY A 362 7.96 23.67 34.62
CA GLY A 362 9.02 24.68 34.49
C GLY A 362 10.42 24.07 34.52
N HIS A 363 11.44 24.92 34.59
CA HIS A 363 12.83 24.51 34.70
C HIS A 363 13.11 24.05 36.14
N ILE A 364 12.97 22.75 36.38
CA ILE A 364 13.26 22.08 37.64
C ILE A 364 14.21 20.92 37.37
N ASP A 365 15.04 20.56 38.35
CA ASP A 365 15.93 19.42 38.23
C ASP A 365 15.12 18.15 37.91
N GLY A 366 15.62 17.36 36.95
CA GLY A 366 14.90 16.20 36.39
C GLY A 366 13.93 16.50 35.23
N ASN A 367 13.60 17.76 34.95
CA ASN A 367 12.80 18.17 33.78
C ASN A 367 13.63 18.86 32.68
N ILE A 368 14.95 18.70 32.69
CA ILE A 368 15.86 19.44 31.79
C ILE A 368 16.66 18.48 30.90
N LEU A 369 16.79 18.88 29.64
CA LEU A 369 17.70 18.31 28.66
C LEU A 369 18.59 19.43 28.13
N ILE A 370 19.92 19.24 28.10
CA ILE A 370 20.80 20.22 27.46
C ILE A 370 20.62 20.11 25.95
N SER A 371 20.34 21.22 25.28
CA SER A 371 20.18 21.28 23.83
C SER A 371 20.94 22.48 23.26
N CYS A 372 21.09 22.56 21.93
CA CYS A 372 21.54 23.79 21.31
C CYS A 372 20.38 24.79 21.19
N VAL A 373 20.68 26.09 21.22
CA VAL A 373 19.68 27.17 21.11
C VAL A 373 18.76 27.00 19.88
N LYS A 374 19.33 26.57 18.75
CA LYS A 374 18.57 26.32 17.51
C LYS A 374 17.51 25.23 17.71
N CYS A 375 17.87 24.11 18.34
CA CYS A 375 16.95 23.01 18.60
C CYS A 375 15.87 23.39 19.62
N ASN A 376 16.23 24.06 20.71
CA ASN A 376 15.27 24.51 21.72
C ASN A 376 14.19 25.41 21.09
N SER A 377 14.62 26.37 20.27
CA SER A 377 13.71 27.29 19.57
C SER A 377 12.84 26.58 18.52
N ALA A 378 13.41 25.61 17.80
CA ALA A 378 12.71 24.89 16.73
C ALA A 378 11.74 23.80 17.25
N ARG A 379 11.98 23.23 18.44
CA ARG A 379 11.16 22.13 18.99
C ARG A 379 9.75 22.57 19.34
N LYS A 380 9.56 23.81 19.80
CA LYS A 380 8.27 24.34 20.26
C LYS A 380 7.60 23.38 21.25
N ASP A 381 6.42 22.87 20.92
CA ASP A 381 5.60 21.95 21.71
C ASP A 381 5.79 20.46 21.33
N MET A 382 6.65 20.14 20.36
CA MET A 382 6.92 18.76 19.95
C MET A 382 7.57 17.94 21.07
N SER A 383 7.21 16.66 21.15
CA SER A 383 7.88 15.72 22.06
C SER A 383 9.36 15.56 21.71
N LEU A 384 10.21 15.27 22.71
CA LEU A 384 11.65 15.06 22.50
C LEU A 384 11.91 13.95 21.47
N GLY A 385 11.19 12.83 21.57
CA GLY A 385 11.31 11.70 20.63
C GLY A 385 10.91 12.09 19.20
N GLY A 386 9.79 12.79 19.05
CA GLY A 386 9.33 13.26 17.74
C GLY A 386 10.30 14.24 17.08
N PHE A 387 10.86 15.17 17.86
CA PHE A 387 11.83 16.14 17.36
C PHE A 387 13.19 15.52 17.04
N ARG A 388 13.69 14.60 17.87
CA ARG A 388 14.90 13.81 17.57
C ARG A 388 14.76 13.03 16.27
N TYR A 389 13.62 12.37 16.08
CA TYR A 389 13.35 11.64 14.85
C TYR A 389 13.30 12.58 13.64
N LYS A 390 12.63 13.74 13.77
CA LYS A 390 12.64 14.77 12.73
C LYS A 390 14.06 15.21 12.36
N ASN A 391 14.90 15.52 13.34
CA ASN A 391 16.30 15.90 13.10
C ASN A 391 17.10 14.77 12.44
N LEU A 392 16.84 13.51 12.79
CA LEU A 392 17.48 12.36 12.17
C LEU A 392 17.09 12.23 10.68
N LEU A 393 15.84 12.50 10.35
CA LEU A 393 15.39 12.55 8.95
C LEU A 393 16.02 13.71 8.18
N GLU A 394 16.10 14.90 8.80
CA GLU A 394 16.78 16.07 8.22
C GLU A 394 18.28 15.80 7.99
N PHE A 395 18.96 15.12 8.93
CA PHE A 395 20.36 14.69 8.78
C PHE A 395 20.56 13.68 7.63
N ASN A 396 19.53 12.90 7.32
CA ASN A 396 19.52 11.95 6.20
C ASN A 396 18.75 12.48 4.98
N SER A 397 18.53 13.79 4.86
CA SER A 397 17.69 14.36 3.80
C SER A 397 18.17 13.97 2.39
N GLU A 398 19.49 13.87 2.19
CA GLU A 398 20.11 13.43 0.94
C GLU A 398 20.01 11.92 0.66
N ARG A 399 19.51 11.14 1.62
CA ARG A 399 19.35 9.68 1.53
C ARG A 399 17.88 9.24 1.49
N LEU A 400 16.94 10.18 1.64
CA LEU A 400 15.52 9.91 1.74
C LEU A 400 14.75 10.52 0.58
N VAL A 401 13.55 10.00 0.34
CA VAL A 401 12.61 10.54 -0.65
C VAL A 401 11.41 11.15 0.06
N TYR A 402 11.09 12.39 -0.34
CA TYR A 402 10.00 13.17 0.23
C TYR A 402 8.83 13.24 -0.74
N SER A 403 7.60 13.16 -0.23
CA SER A 403 6.40 13.40 -1.02
C SER A 403 6.27 14.89 -1.35
N ILE A 404 5.72 15.20 -2.52
CA ILE A 404 5.31 16.57 -2.89
C ILE A 404 4.17 16.97 -1.96
N ASP A 405 4.31 18.12 -1.29
CA ASP A 405 3.32 18.54 -0.31
C ASP A 405 2.23 19.43 -0.95
N ARG A 406 1.36 20.00 -0.12
CA ARG A 406 0.22 20.79 -0.61
C ARG A 406 0.67 22.13 -1.19
N GLU A 407 1.77 22.68 -0.70
CA GLU A 407 2.34 23.94 -1.13
C GLU A 407 2.82 23.82 -2.59
N GLU A 408 3.32 22.65 -2.99
CA GLU A 408 3.77 22.37 -4.37
C GLU A 408 2.78 21.51 -5.20
N LYS A 409 1.47 21.67 -4.97
CA LYS A 409 0.42 20.88 -5.66
C LYS A 409 0.42 21.02 -7.19
N ASP A 410 0.93 22.12 -7.70
CA ASP A 410 1.08 22.44 -9.12
C ASP A 410 2.15 21.55 -9.79
N ILE A 411 3.26 21.29 -9.09
CA ILE A 411 4.28 20.32 -9.51
C ILE A 411 3.66 18.94 -9.65
N TYR A 412 2.86 18.53 -8.66
CA TYR A 412 2.15 17.25 -8.71
C TYR A 412 1.25 17.15 -9.95
N ALA A 413 0.47 18.18 -10.25
CA ALA A 413 -0.43 18.19 -11.41
C ALA A 413 0.35 18.07 -12.73
N LYS A 414 1.45 18.81 -12.90
CA LYS A 414 2.31 18.74 -14.09
C LYS A 414 2.93 17.35 -14.27
N MET A 415 3.51 16.79 -13.20
CA MET A 415 4.09 15.44 -13.24
C MET A 415 3.05 14.39 -13.59
N LYS A 416 1.85 14.46 -13.00
CA LYS A 416 0.76 13.51 -13.27
C LYS A 416 0.35 13.46 -14.74
N VAL A 417 0.27 14.61 -15.41
CA VAL A 417 -0.12 14.67 -16.84
C VAL A 417 0.97 14.07 -17.74
N ASN A 418 2.23 14.14 -17.32
CA ASN A 418 3.41 13.71 -18.06
C ASN A 418 3.88 12.26 -17.74
N ILE A 419 3.11 11.49 -16.97
CA ILE A 419 3.36 10.04 -16.83
C ILE A 419 2.95 9.34 -18.13
N ALA A 420 3.95 9.03 -18.95
CA ALA A 420 3.85 8.28 -20.19
C ALA A 420 4.72 7.01 -20.05
N GLY A 421 4.10 5.83 -20.10
CA GLY A 421 4.74 4.53 -19.77
C GLY A 421 5.97 4.17 -20.62
N GLY A 422 6.70 3.13 -20.17
CA GLY A 422 7.89 2.54 -20.82
C GLY A 422 8.40 1.31 -20.03
N PRO A 423 9.28 0.46 -20.60
CA PRO A 423 9.84 -0.73 -19.93
C PRO A 423 10.74 -0.34 -18.75
N SER A 424 10.32 -0.65 -17.52
CA SER A 424 10.95 -0.09 -16.31
C SER A 424 12.30 -0.73 -15.96
N ILE A 425 13.38 0.07 -16.02
CA ILE A 425 14.69 -0.17 -15.39
C ILE A 425 15.06 1.08 -14.58
N ILE A 426 15.70 0.91 -13.41
CA ILE A 426 15.62 1.87 -12.30
C ILE A 426 16.79 2.86 -12.26
N PHE A 427 16.47 4.16 -12.24
CA PHE A 427 17.34 5.26 -11.81
C PHE A 427 16.51 6.39 -11.12
N ASN A 428 17.12 7.17 -10.22
CA ASN A 428 16.43 7.90 -9.11
C ASN A 428 16.45 9.44 -9.20
N CYS A 429 15.38 10.10 -8.73
CA CYS A 429 15.28 11.56 -8.56
C CYS A 429 14.25 11.95 -7.48
N TYR A 430 14.39 13.07 -6.74
CA TYR A 430 13.36 13.50 -5.75
C TYR A 430 13.23 15.03 -5.54
N PRO A 431 12.07 15.52 -5.07
CA PRO A 431 11.80 16.90 -4.71
C PRO A 431 12.17 17.14 -3.24
N LYS A 432 12.90 18.22 -2.99
CA LYS A 432 13.23 18.68 -1.63
C LYS A 432 12.18 19.69 -1.18
N ARG A 433 11.62 19.47 0.01
CA ARG A 433 10.66 20.38 0.65
C ARG A 433 11.28 21.78 0.78
N ASN A 434 10.55 22.81 0.35
CA ASN A 434 10.97 24.23 0.31
C ASN A 434 12.08 24.60 -0.70
N GLU A 435 12.70 23.64 -1.38
CA GLU A 435 13.75 23.90 -2.39
C GLU A 435 13.24 23.69 -3.83
N THR A 436 12.37 22.69 -4.03
CA THR A 436 11.78 22.38 -5.33
C THR A 436 10.62 23.34 -5.62
N LYS A 437 10.92 24.40 -6.37
CA LYS A 437 9.92 25.37 -6.85
C LYS A 437 9.85 25.31 -8.37
N ILE A 438 8.67 25.54 -8.92
CA ILE A 438 8.54 25.87 -10.35
C ILE A 438 9.19 27.23 -10.57
N ARG A 439 10.21 27.27 -11.41
CA ARG A 439 10.86 28.50 -11.86
C ARG A 439 10.52 28.72 -13.34
N GLY A 440 10.44 29.98 -13.76
CA GLY A 440 10.43 30.29 -15.19
C GLY A 440 11.69 29.72 -15.84
N ALA A 441 11.55 29.17 -17.05
CA ALA A 441 12.73 28.90 -17.86
C ALA A 441 13.41 30.24 -18.17
N TYR A 442 14.74 30.27 -18.07
CA TYR A 442 15.55 31.46 -18.34
C TYR A 442 16.47 31.22 -19.54
N GLU A 443 16.95 32.30 -20.14
CA GLU A 443 17.88 32.23 -21.26
C GLU A 443 19.20 31.56 -20.83
N GLY A 444 19.71 30.59 -21.60
CA GLY A 444 20.88 29.77 -21.24
C GLY A 444 20.59 28.56 -20.34
N ILE A 445 19.32 28.27 -20.01
CA ILE A 445 18.96 27.11 -19.19
C ILE A 445 19.40 25.77 -19.79
N ILE A 446 19.42 25.66 -21.14
CA ILE A 446 19.87 24.45 -21.84
C ILE A 446 21.36 24.23 -21.64
N ASP A 447 22.15 25.30 -21.72
CA ASP A 447 23.60 25.24 -21.51
C ASP A 447 23.92 24.86 -20.06
N ASP A 448 23.16 25.40 -19.10
CA ASP A 448 23.30 25.04 -17.69
C ASP A 448 22.90 23.58 -17.40
N ILE A 449 21.93 23.01 -18.14
CA ILE A 449 21.59 21.58 -18.08
C ILE A 449 22.73 20.74 -18.69
N ASN A 450 23.24 21.13 -19.86
CA ASN A 450 24.31 20.40 -20.54
C ASN A 450 25.61 20.40 -19.73
N ALA A 451 25.92 21.52 -19.08
CA ALA A 451 27.06 21.70 -18.17
C ALA A 451 26.83 21.14 -16.75
N ASP A 452 25.73 20.43 -16.51
CA ASP A 452 25.38 19.81 -15.21
C ASP A 452 25.31 20.80 -14.02
N LYS A 453 25.12 22.10 -14.28
CA LYS A 453 24.95 23.12 -13.23
C LYS A 453 23.58 23.03 -12.57
N ILE A 454 22.57 22.57 -13.32
CA ILE A 454 21.21 22.38 -12.84
C ILE A 454 20.69 20.99 -13.22
N PHE A 455 19.80 20.45 -12.37
CA PHE A 455 19.28 19.10 -12.51
C PHE A 455 17.80 19.07 -12.13
N GLY A 456 16.99 18.31 -12.85
CA GLY A 456 15.55 18.25 -12.60
C GLY A 456 14.72 17.94 -13.82
N PHE A 457 13.64 18.70 -14.03
CA PHE A 457 12.75 18.54 -15.17
C PHE A 457 12.53 19.87 -15.88
N LEU A 458 12.61 19.87 -17.20
CA LEU A 458 12.30 21.02 -18.05
C LEU A 458 10.96 20.76 -18.76
N GLU A 459 10.03 21.71 -18.67
CA GLU A 459 8.84 21.73 -19.51
C GLU A 459 9.16 22.48 -20.80
N CYS A 460 9.14 21.78 -21.93
CA CYS A 460 9.50 22.33 -23.24
C CYS A 460 8.66 21.74 -24.38
N ASP A 461 8.70 22.45 -25.52
CA ASP A 461 8.29 21.94 -26.82
C ASP A 461 9.53 21.36 -27.50
N ILE A 462 9.47 20.10 -27.93
CA ILE A 462 10.58 19.37 -28.54
C ILE A 462 10.12 18.69 -29.85
N ARG A 463 10.98 18.67 -30.86
CA ARG A 463 10.72 18.00 -32.14
C ARG A 463 11.93 17.22 -32.64
N THR A 464 11.64 16.17 -33.40
CA THR A 464 12.59 15.45 -34.26
C THR A 464 12.62 16.16 -35.62
N PRO A 465 13.76 16.73 -36.03
CA PRO A 465 13.96 17.26 -37.38
C PRO A 465 13.66 16.22 -38.47
N ASP A 466 13.24 16.67 -39.66
CA ASP A 466 12.82 15.77 -40.73
C ASP A 466 13.91 14.77 -41.16
N HIS A 467 15.16 15.22 -41.21
CA HIS A 467 16.30 14.36 -41.56
C HIS A 467 16.61 13.25 -40.53
N LEU A 468 16.03 13.32 -39.32
CA LEU A 468 16.18 12.30 -38.28
C LEU A 468 14.95 11.37 -38.17
N LYS A 469 13.89 11.61 -38.95
CA LYS A 469 12.68 10.78 -38.86
C LYS A 469 12.92 9.34 -39.28
N ASP A 470 13.79 9.12 -40.28
CA ASP A 470 14.18 7.80 -40.74
C ASP A 470 15.00 7.05 -39.68
N TYR A 471 15.93 7.75 -39.01
CA TYR A 471 16.69 7.19 -37.88
C TYR A 471 15.77 6.73 -36.74
N PHE A 472 14.71 7.49 -36.46
CA PHE A 472 13.72 7.17 -35.43
C PHE A 472 12.47 6.46 -35.95
N SER A 473 12.51 5.88 -37.15
CA SER A 473 11.34 5.30 -37.81
C SER A 473 10.81 4.04 -37.11
N GLU A 474 11.69 3.22 -36.55
CA GLU A 474 11.32 2.03 -35.77
C GLU A 474 10.58 2.41 -34.47
N MET A 475 11.07 3.45 -33.79
CA MET A 475 10.48 3.92 -32.55
C MET A 475 10.66 5.44 -32.41
N THR A 476 9.57 6.16 -32.60
CA THR A 476 9.54 7.60 -32.40
C THR A 476 9.95 7.97 -30.96
N PRO A 477 10.81 8.98 -30.74
CA PRO A 477 11.47 9.20 -29.47
C PRO A 477 10.55 9.79 -28.39
N ILE A 478 9.49 10.51 -28.77
CA ILE A 478 8.63 11.25 -27.84
C ILE A 478 7.34 10.50 -27.57
N PHE A 479 7.11 10.10 -26.33
CA PHE A 479 5.88 9.43 -25.91
C PHE A 479 4.93 10.41 -25.21
N LYS A 480 3.69 10.51 -25.69
CA LYS A 480 2.66 11.39 -25.11
C LYS A 480 1.29 10.72 -25.03
N ASN A 481 0.48 11.14 -24.06
CA ASN A 481 -0.90 10.67 -23.91
C ASN A 481 -1.86 11.61 -24.64
N VAL A 482 -2.45 11.16 -25.73
CA VAL A 482 -3.39 11.94 -26.56
C VAL A 482 -4.78 11.32 -26.50
N LEU A 483 -5.82 12.15 -26.56
CA LEU A 483 -7.17 11.65 -26.76
C LEU A 483 -7.28 11.18 -28.22
N ILE A 484 -7.44 9.86 -28.41
CA ILE A 484 -7.65 9.30 -29.74
C ILE A 484 -9.15 9.14 -29.94
N ASP A 485 -9.69 9.95 -30.84
CA ASP A 485 -11.00 9.70 -31.43
C ASP A 485 -10.81 8.86 -32.70
N CYS A 486 -11.26 7.61 -32.65
CA CYS A 486 -11.17 6.70 -33.79
C CYS A 486 -12.20 6.99 -34.88
N THR A 487 -12.91 8.12 -34.83
CA THR A 487 -13.79 8.62 -35.89
C THR A 487 -13.17 9.80 -36.65
N ASP A 488 -12.05 10.33 -36.17
CA ASP A 488 -11.34 11.44 -36.78
C ASP A 488 -10.19 10.91 -37.65
N GLU A 489 -10.32 11.07 -38.97
CA GLU A 489 -9.30 10.67 -39.95
C GLU A 489 -7.95 11.34 -39.68
N SER A 490 -7.95 12.60 -39.21
CA SER A 490 -6.73 13.34 -38.91
C SER A 490 -5.95 12.75 -37.73
N VAL A 491 -6.59 11.92 -36.90
CA VAL A 491 -6.00 11.34 -35.68
C VAL A 491 -5.51 9.91 -35.88
N ILE A 492 -6.25 9.07 -36.61
CA ILE A 492 -5.88 7.66 -36.83
C ILE A 492 -5.32 7.37 -38.23
N GLY A 493 -5.43 8.32 -39.15
CA GLY A 493 -5.03 8.18 -40.55
C GLY A 493 -6.03 7.39 -41.39
N LYS A 494 -6.03 7.65 -42.70
CA LYS A 494 -6.97 7.08 -43.67
C LYS A 494 -6.98 5.54 -43.64
N HIS A 495 -5.81 4.91 -43.65
CA HIS A 495 -5.66 3.45 -43.61
C HIS A 495 -6.37 2.79 -42.41
N MET A 496 -6.23 3.34 -41.20
CA MET A 496 -6.86 2.76 -40.01
C MET A 496 -8.37 3.01 -39.96
N LEU A 497 -8.83 4.12 -40.55
CA LEU A 497 -10.24 4.42 -40.71
C LEU A 497 -10.90 3.39 -41.64
N ASP A 498 -10.34 3.18 -42.83
CA ASP A 498 -10.84 2.22 -43.82
C ASP A 498 -10.85 0.78 -43.27
N HIS A 499 -9.80 0.40 -42.53
CA HIS A 499 -9.70 -0.91 -41.87
C HIS A 499 -10.79 -1.14 -40.82
N LYS A 500 -11.21 -0.09 -40.11
CA LYS A 500 -12.27 -0.14 -39.09
C LYS A 500 -13.65 -0.24 -39.73
N GLU A 501 -13.89 0.50 -40.82
CA GLU A 501 -15.13 0.44 -41.60
C GLU A 501 -15.36 -0.97 -42.18
N ALA A 502 -14.30 -1.59 -42.71
CA ALA A 502 -14.35 -2.96 -43.24
C ALA A 502 -14.76 -4.02 -42.19
N ARG A 503 -14.39 -3.83 -40.92
CA ARG A 503 -14.66 -4.81 -39.84
C ARG A 503 -16.01 -4.64 -39.15
N LYS A 504 -16.82 -3.63 -39.51
CA LYS A 504 -18.12 -3.30 -38.87
C LYS A 504 -18.06 -3.26 -37.33
N GLN A 505 -16.90 -2.96 -36.74
CA GLN A 505 -16.76 -2.86 -35.29
C GLN A 505 -17.47 -1.61 -34.78
N SER A 506 -18.27 -1.76 -33.71
CA SER A 506 -18.99 -0.67 -33.06
C SER A 506 -18.07 0.52 -32.76
N ARG A 507 -18.59 1.76 -32.90
CA ARG A 507 -17.86 3.01 -32.65
C ARG A 507 -17.09 2.96 -31.32
N ALA A 508 -15.78 2.72 -31.40
CA ALA A 508 -14.89 2.81 -30.26
C ALA A 508 -14.97 4.23 -29.69
N LYS A 509 -15.29 4.35 -28.41
CA LYS A 509 -15.40 5.65 -27.74
C LYS A 509 -14.03 6.35 -27.72
N PRO A 510 -13.98 7.69 -27.82
CA PRO A 510 -12.75 8.44 -27.63
C PRO A 510 -12.07 8.04 -26.32
N ALA A 511 -10.78 7.70 -26.41
CA ALA A 511 -10.03 7.22 -25.27
C ALA A 511 -8.62 7.83 -25.26
N ARG A 512 -8.14 8.19 -24.08
CA ARG A 512 -6.75 8.60 -23.90
C ARG A 512 -5.85 7.39 -24.11
N LYS A 513 -4.94 7.49 -25.07
CA LYS A 513 -3.97 6.45 -25.41
C LYS A 513 -2.55 7.02 -25.38
N LEU A 514 -1.61 6.16 -25.02
CA LEU A 514 -0.19 6.46 -25.14
C LEU A 514 0.22 6.25 -26.60
N ILE A 515 0.88 7.26 -27.19
CA ILE A 515 1.44 7.18 -28.54
C ILE A 515 2.90 7.56 -28.53
N GLY A 516 3.63 7.03 -29.52
CA GLY A 516 4.89 7.60 -29.99
C GLY A 516 4.64 8.78 -30.95
N SER A 517 5.55 9.75 -30.96
CA SER A 517 5.43 10.99 -31.71
C SER A 517 6.82 11.56 -32.05
N TYR A 518 6.92 12.27 -33.17
CA TYR A 518 8.11 13.05 -33.54
C TYR A 518 8.13 14.45 -32.93
N PHE A 519 7.05 14.86 -32.27
CA PHE A 519 6.97 16.17 -31.60
C PHE A 519 6.20 16.08 -30.30
N GLY A 520 6.52 17.00 -29.40
CA GLY A 520 5.91 17.12 -28.09
C GLY A 520 5.75 18.57 -27.71
N GLU A 521 4.57 18.92 -27.23
CA GLU A 521 4.28 20.27 -26.73
C GLU A 521 4.05 20.23 -25.23
N LYS A 522 4.65 21.18 -24.50
CA LYS A 522 4.60 21.31 -23.04
C LYS A 522 4.89 19.99 -22.32
N ILE A 523 5.86 19.24 -22.85
CA ILE A 523 6.27 17.97 -22.25
C ILE A 523 7.27 18.25 -21.15
N LEU A 524 7.07 17.61 -20.00
CA LEU A 524 8.00 17.67 -18.88
C LEU A 524 9.07 16.59 -19.04
N ILE A 525 10.27 16.98 -19.47
CA ILE A 525 11.39 16.08 -19.78
C ILE A 525 12.44 16.14 -18.66
N TYR A 526 12.87 14.98 -18.23
CA TYR A 526 13.88 14.76 -17.21
C TYR A 526 15.27 15.05 -17.77
N THR A 527 16.10 15.78 -17.04
CA THR A 527 17.35 16.33 -17.59
C THR A 527 18.29 15.29 -18.25
N PRO A 528 18.49 14.06 -17.74
CA PRO A 528 19.29 13.05 -18.45
C PRO A 528 18.73 12.64 -19.80
N LEU A 529 17.40 12.44 -19.90
CA LEU A 529 16.75 12.11 -21.17
C LEU A 529 16.80 13.30 -22.12
N LEU A 530 16.64 14.53 -21.61
CA LEU A 530 16.76 15.73 -22.41
C LEU A 530 18.16 15.90 -23.01
N LYS A 531 19.22 15.70 -22.21
CA LYS A 531 20.61 15.76 -22.69
C LYS A 531 20.84 14.78 -23.83
N TRP A 532 20.31 13.56 -23.70
CA TRP A 532 20.37 12.56 -24.77
C TRP A 532 19.62 12.99 -26.02
N TYR A 533 18.41 13.53 -25.90
CA TYR A 533 17.67 14.04 -27.06
C TYR A 533 18.46 15.14 -27.79
N LEU A 534 19.06 16.07 -27.05
CA LEU A 534 19.87 17.15 -27.61
C LEU A 534 21.14 16.62 -28.29
N SER A 535 21.81 15.63 -27.70
CA SER A 535 23.01 15.02 -28.31
C SER A 535 22.70 14.23 -29.59
N HIS A 536 21.45 13.80 -29.76
CA HIS A 536 20.96 13.10 -30.96
C HIS A 536 20.25 14.06 -31.94
N GLY A 537 20.50 15.37 -31.84
CA GLY A 537 20.04 16.36 -32.82
C GLY A 537 18.56 16.73 -32.72
N MET A 538 17.86 16.35 -31.64
CA MET A 538 16.49 16.84 -31.41
C MET A 538 16.49 18.30 -30.99
N GLU A 539 15.46 19.03 -31.42
CA GLU A 539 15.39 20.48 -31.25
C GLU A 539 14.35 20.89 -30.22
N ILE A 540 14.75 21.73 -29.27
CA ILE A 540 13.82 22.44 -28.39
C ILE A 540 13.39 23.72 -29.09
N THR A 541 12.10 23.89 -29.30
CA THR A 541 11.55 25.09 -29.95
C THR A 541 11.08 26.13 -28.94
N LYS A 542 10.70 25.70 -27.73
CA LYS A 542 10.22 26.59 -26.68
C LYS A 542 10.41 25.99 -25.30
N THR A 543 10.72 26.82 -24.31
CA THR A 543 10.81 26.43 -22.89
C THR A 543 9.76 27.18 -22.07
N TYR A 544 9.27 26.55 -21.00
CA TYR A 544 8.20 27.10 -20.16
C TYR A 544 8.62 27.24 -18.70
N CYS A 545 8.92 26.11 -18.06
CA CYS A 545 9.31 26.10 -16.66
C CYS A 545 10.31 25.00 -16.33
N PHE A 546 11.01 25.17 -15.22
CA PHE A 546 11.97 24.22 -14.70
C PHE A 546 11.65 23.83 -13.26
N VAL A 547 11.66 22.52 -13.01
CA VAL A 547 11.48 21.92 -11.68
C VAL A 547 12.83 21.42 -11.21
N LYS A 548 13.49 22.19 -10.32
CA LYS A 548 14.78 21.81 -9.75
C LYS A 548 14.65 20.60 -8.83
N ALA A 549 15.56 19.63 -9.00
CA ALA A 549 15.68 18.43 -8.18
C ALA A 549 17.13 18.20 -7.74
N SER A 550 17.34 17.19 -6.89
CA SER A 550 18.68 16.69 -6.53
C SER A 550 18.79 15.20 -6.87
N SER A 551 19.98 14.77 -7.31
CA SER A 551 20.25 13.38 -7.70
C SER A 551 20.86 12.58 -6.54
N HIS A 552 20.24 11.47 -6.15
CA HIS A 552 20.74 10.63 -5.04
C HIS A 552 20.35 9.14 -5.21
N LYS A 553 21.00 8.26 -4.44
CA LYS A 553 20.85 6.79 -4.51
C LYS A 553 20.00 6.19 -3.37
N ALA A 554 18.87 6.80 -3.04
CA ALA A 554 18.03 6.44 -1.87
C ALA A 554 17.59 4.96 -1.84
N PHE A 555 17.27 4.36 -2.99
CA PHE A 555 16.80 2.97 -3.08
C PHE A 555 17.88 1.97 -3.51
N ALA A 556 19.16 2.36 -3.51
CA ALA A 556 20.23 1.46 -3.96
C ALA A 556 20.30 0.16 -3.16
N LEU A 557 20.08 0.22 -1.85
CA LEU A 557 20.07 -0.98 -1.00
C LEU A 557 18.88 -1.89 -1.30
N PHE A 558 17.69 -1.31 -1.53
CA PHE A 558 16.52 -2.05 -1.96
C PHE A 558 16.77 -2.77 -3.28
N MET A 559 17.33 -2.08 -4.26
CA MET A 559 17.63 -2.70 -5.56
C MET A 559 18.76 -3.72 -5.51
N LYS A 560 19.80 -3.48 -4.70
CA LYS A 560 20.82 -4.51 -4.45
C LYS A 560 20.20 -5.76 -3.83
N ALA A 561 19.25 -5.63 -2.90
CA ALA A 561 18.55 -6.76 -2.32
C ALA A 561 17.70 -7.53 -3.34
N VAL A 562 16.94 -6.81 -4.18
CA VAL A 562 16.16 -7.42 -5.28
C VAL A 562 17.09 -8.16 -6.25
N SER A 563 18.14 -7.52 -6.74
CA SER A 563 19.07 -8.12 -7.70
C SER A 563 19.88 -9.29 -7.10
N LYS A 564 20.26 -9.20 -5.83
CA LYS A 564 20.95 -10.30 -5.11
C LYS A 564 20.03 -11.52 -5.00
N ALA A 565 18.79 -11.33 -4.56
CA ALA A 565 17.82 -12.42 -4.45
C ALA A 565 17.53 -13.09 -5.81
N ARG A 566 17.50 -12.30 -6.90
CA ARG A 566 17.35 -12.83 -8.26
C ARG A 566 18.54 -13.70 -8.66
N ARG A 567 19.77 -13.20 -8.54
CA ARG A 567 20.98 -13.98 -8.86
C ARG A 567 21.08 -15.25 -8.03
N GLU A 568 20.72 -15.19 -6.75
CA GLU A 568 20.70 -16.39 -5.90
C GLU A 568 19.67 -17.43 -6.36
N GLY A 569 18.50 -17.01 -6.86
CA GLY A 569 17.50 -17.93 -7.39
C GLY A 569 17.86 -18.51 -8.76
N ASP A 570 18.68 -17.81 -9.54
CA ASP A 570 19.22 -18.34 -10.80
C ASP A 570 20.26 -19.45 -10.53
N VAL A 571 21.04 -19.32 -9.45
CA VAL A 571 22.05 -20.33 -9.02
C VAL A 571 21.40 -21.50 -8.26
N ASP A 572 20.48 -21.20 -7.35
CA ASP A 572 19.85 -22.18 -6.47
C ASP A 572 18.34 -22.26 -6.74
N LYS A 573 17.91 -23.36 -7.38
CA LYS A 573 16.49 -23.60 -7.71
C LYS A 573 15.58 -23.61 -6.48
N SER A 574 16.10 -23.91 -5.28
CA SER A 574 15.31 -23.82 -4.04
C SER A 574 14.92 -22.37 -3.69
N LYS A 575 15.65 -21.38 -4.22
CA LYS A 575 15.42 -19.94 -4.05
C LYS A 575 14.70 -19.29 -5.22
N ALA A 576 14.36 -20.04 -6.28
CA ALA A 576 13.65 -19.51 -7.46
C ALA A 576 12.35 -18.77 -7.08
N MET A 577 11.62 -19.29 -6.09
CA MET A 577 10.42 -18.65 -5.55
C MET A 577 10.68 -17.30 -4.89
N ILE A 578 11.79 -17.17 -4.18
CA ILE A 578 12.20 -15.91 -3.54
C ILE A 578 12.63 -14.89 -4.59
N ALA A 579 13.34 -15.35 -5.64
CA ALA A 579 13.74 -14.52 -6.77
C ALA A 579 12.55 -13.93 -7.51
N GLU A 580 11.57 -14.76 -7.90
CA GLU A 580 10.35 -14.28 -8.57
C GLU A 580 9.55 -13.34 -7.65
N MET A 581 9.45 -13.64 -6.35
CA MET A 581 8.78 -12.72 -5.42
C MET A 581 9.53 -11.38 -5.31
N MET A 582 10.84 -11.37 -5.18
CA MET A 582 11.62 -10.13 -5.08
C MET A 582 11.55 -9.29 -6.34
N LYS A 583 11.50 -9.94 -7.51
CA LYS A 583 11.19 -9.29 -8.80
C LYS A 583 9.81 -8.63 -8.78
N LEU A 584 8.79 -9.33 -8.27
CA LEU A 584 7.45 -8.76 -8.11
C LEU A 584 7.42 -7.59 -7.13
N VAL A 585 8.10 -7.69 -6.00
CA VAL A 585 8.22 -6.62 -5.01
C VAL A 585 8.92 -5.40 -5.62
N GLY A 586 10.02 -5.60 -6.35
CA GLY A 586 10.74 -4.53 -7.05
C GLY A 586 9.85 -3.78 -8.03
N ASN A 587 9.17 -4.51 -8.92
CA ASN A 587 8.32 -3.91 -9.96
C ASN A 587 7.06 -3.24 -9.37
N SER A 588 6.46 -3.84 -8.34
CA SER A 588 5.20 -3.36 -7.76
C SER A 588 5.39 -2.13 -6.87
N ALA A 589 6.52 -2.00 -6.18
CA ALA A 589 6.84 -0.81 -5.39
C ALA A 589 6.89 0.44 -6.28
N PHE A 590 7.50 0.32 -7.46
CA PHE A 590 7.53 1.38 -8.45
C PHE A 590 6.14 1.75 -8.95
N GLY A 591 5.34 0.77 -9.41
CA GLY A 591 3.99 1.03 -9.91
C GLY A 591 3.10 1.73 -8.86
N ARG A 592 3.34 1.47 -7.58
CA ARG A 592 2.67 2.16 -6.48
C ARG A 592 3.01 3.65 -6.39
N SER A 593 4.26 4.04 -6.64
CA SER A 593 4.69 5.45 -6.59
C SER A 593 3.90 6.34 -7.56
N GLY A 594 3.53 5.80 -8.73
CA GLY A 594 2.83 6.51 -9.81
C GLY A 594 1.34 6.26 -9.84
N MET A 595 0.81 5.53 -8.85
CA MET A 595 -0.59 5.15 -8.82
C MET A 595 -1.49 6.38 -8.71
N ASP A 596 -2.48 6.48 -9.59
CA ASP A 596 -3.48 7.54 -9.50
C ASP A 596 -4.39 7.31 -8.28
N MET A 597 -4.09 7.99 -7.17
CA MET A 597 -4.88 7.91 -5.93
C MET A 597 -6.32 8.41 -6.09
N SER A 598 -6.66 9.13 -7.17
CA SER A 598 -8.04 9.52 -7.47
C SER A 598 -8.88 8.36 -8.02
N SER A 599 -8.25 7.35 -8.64
CA SER A 599 -8.92 6.16 -9.19
C SER A 599 -9.46 5.22 -8.10
N ILE A 600 -8.78 5.15 -6.95
CA ILE A 600 -9.20 4.29 -5.82
C ILE A 600 -10.51 4.84 -5.25
N LYS A 601 -11.60 4.09 -5.39
CA LYS A 601 -12.90 4.48 -4.85
C LYS A 601 -13.06 3.92 -3.44
N ARG A 602 -13.51 4.77 -2.51
CA ARG A 602 -14.05 4.34 -1.22
C ARG A 602 -15.56 4.42 -1.31
N SER A 603 -16.22 3.28 -1.24
CA SER A 603 -17.68 3.20 -1.22
C SER A 603 -18.15 3.15 0.22
N SER A 604 -19.29 3.78 0.48
CA SER A 604 -20.11 3.56 1.66
C SER A 604 -21.46 3.03 1.20
N MET A 605 -22.06 2.12 1.96
CA MET A 605 -23.43 1.68 1.70
C MET A 605 -24.36 2.49 2.61
N SER A 606 -25.52 2.92 2.12
CA SER A 606 -26.55 3.50 3.00
C SER A 606 -27.94 3.33 2.43
N ARG A 607 -28.96 3.53 3.26
CA ARG A 607 -30.36 3.64 2.82
C ARG A 607 -30.53 4.90 1.95
N ALA A 608 -31.26 4.77 0.85
CA ALA A 608 -31.52 5.84 -0.10
C ALA A 608 -32.39 6.95 0.54
N THR A 609 -31.77 7.93 1.21
CA THR A 609 -32.44 9.14 1.70
C THR A 609 -32.23 10.32 0.73
N LYS A 610 -33.20 11.24 0.70
CA LYS A 610 -33.23 12.42 -0.21
C LYS A 610 -31.94 13.26 -0.15
N LEU A 611 -31.27 13.28 1.01
CA LEU A 611 -30.01 14.00 1.29
C LEU A 611 -28.77 13.43 0.57
N VAL A 612 -28.82 12.17 0.13
CA VAL A 612 -27.70 11.49 -0.55
C VAL A 612 -27.60 11.92 -2.03
N ARG A 613 -28.73 12.26 -2.69
CA ARG A 613 -28.78 12.58 -4.13
C ARG A 613 -27.94 13.79 -4.53
N THR A 614 -27.79 14.79 -3.66
CA THR A 614 -27.07 16.04 -3.98
C THR A 614 -25.54 15.93 -3.89
N ARG A 615 -24.97 14.79 -3.44
CA ARG A 615 -23.53 14.65 -3.10
C ARG A 615 -22.78 13.53 -3.85
N LEU A 616 -23.36 12.93 -4.89
CA LEU A 616 -22.91 11.69 -5.53
C LEU A 616 -22.06 11.87 -6.81
N ASN A 617 -21.13 10.94 -7.07
CA ASN A 617 -20.42 10.78 -8.36
C ASN A 617 -21.13 9.77 -9.29
N THR A 618 -21.68 8.70 -8.73
CA THR A 618 -22.44 7.66 -9.45
C THR A 618 -23.33 6.95 -8.43
N LEU A 619 -24.62 6.81 -8.70
CA LEU A 619 -25.56 5.98 -7.93
C LEU A 619 -25.74 4.67 -8.70
N LEU A 620 -25.35 3.54 -8.11
CA LEU A 620 -25.80 2.23 -8.58
C LEU A 620 -26.93 1.81 -7.64
N SER A 621 -28.17 2.00 -8.08
CA SER A 621 -29.33 1.44 -7.39
C SER A 621 -29.31 -0.07 -7.55
N MET A 622 -29.19 -0.80 -6.44
CA MET A 622 -29.56 -2.22 -6.43
C MET A 622 -31.09 -2.26 -6.26
N GLY A 623 -31.79 -3.07 -7.07
CA GLY A 623 -33.23 -2.95 -7.33
C GLY A 623 -34.22 -3.11 -6.16
N TRP A 624 -35.51 -3.11 -6.53
CA TRP A 624 -36.69 -2.56 -5.84
C TRP A 624 -37.14 -3.13 -4.48
N LYS A 625 -36.52 -4.19 -3.91
CA LYS A 625 -37.03 -4.82 -2.67
C LYS A 625 -36.40 -4.30 -1.36
N SER A 626 -35.18 -3.75 -1.41
CA SER A 626 -34.56 -3.06 -0.27
C SER A 626 -34.02 -1.72 -0.78
N LEU A 627 -34.37 -0.60 -0.13
CA LEU A 627 -33.92 0.77 -0.47
C LEU A 627 -32.42 0.98 -0.16
N MET A 628 -31.56 0.01 -0.50
CA MET A 628 -30.11 0.03 -0.27
C MET A 628 -29.40 0.52 -1.53
N SER A 629 -28.53 1.53 -1.41
CA SER A 629 -27.77 2.06 -2.55
C SER A 629 -26.28 2.11 -2.23
N GLU A 630 -25.45 1.61 -3.15
CA GLU A 630 -24.01 1.78 -3.07
C GLU A 630 -23.66 3.22 -3.46
N ILE A 631 -23.07 3.95 -2.53
CA ILE A 631 -22.70 5.35 -2.71
C ILE A 631 -21.20 5.43 -2.85
N THR A 632 -20.76 5.78 -4.05
CA THR A 632 -19.36 6.20 -4.26
C THR A 632 -19.26 7.70 -4.04
N MET A 633 -18.63 8.11 -2.94
CA MET A 633 -18.40 9.52 -2.65
C MET A 633 -17.24 10.09 -3.49
N LYS A 634 -17.42 11.32 -4.00
CA LYS A 634 -16.32 12.09 -4.60
C LYS A 634 -15.31 12.47 -3.53
N LYS A 635 -14.02 12.18 -3.75
CA LYS A 635 -12.95 12.61 -2.83
C LYS A 635 -12.81 14.13 -2.89
N ARG A 636 -13.23 14.83 -1.83
CA ARG A 636 -13.01 16.28 -1.68
C ARG A 636 -11.55 16.64 -1.38
N ARG A 637 -10.83 15.72 -0.74
CA ARG A 637 -9.41 15.83 -0.41
C ARG A 637 -8.70 14.55 -0.84
N LEU A 638 -7.62 14.69 -1.61
CA LEU A 638 -6.73 13.59 -1.95
C LEU A 638 -5.57 13.61 -0.95
N ASN A 639 -5.44 12.55 -0.16
CA ASN A 639 -4.24 12.35 0.64
C ASN A 639 -3.23 11.58 -0.22
N ASN A 640 -2.34 12.32 -0.87
CA ASN A 640 -1.28 11.71 -1.65
C ASN A 640 -0.08 11.42 -0.75
N LYS A 641 0.29 10.15 -0.66
CA LYS A 641 1.45 9.68 0.11
C LYS A 641 2.53 9.10 -0.80
N THR A 642 2.30 9.12 -2.12
CA THR A 642 3.19 8.48 -3.08
C THR A 642 4.10 9.51 -3.78
N PRO A 643 5.39 9.20 -3.94
CA PRO A 643 6.37 10.07 -4.57
C PRO A 643 6.27 10.00 -6.10
N ILE A 644 5.29 10.69 -6.69
CA ILE A 644 4.99 10.64 -8.14
C ILE A 644 6.17 11.02 -9.05
N HIS A 645 7.08 11.85 -8.55
CA HIS A 645 8.29 12.28 -9.24
C HIS A 645 9.26 11.12 -9.52
N LEU A 646 9.27 10.07 -8.66
CA LEU A 646 10.05 8.86 -8.93
C LEU A 646 9.50 8.16 -10.17
N SER A 647 8.16 8.14 -10.29
CA SER A 647 7.46 7.43 -11.34
C SER A 647 7.84 7.95 -12.72
N ILE A 648 7.74 9.27 -12.88
CA ILE A 648 8.08 9.95 -14.12
C ILE A 648 9.58 9.84 -14.45
N ALA A 649 10.48 9.99 -13.45
CA ALA A 649 11.92 9.88 -13.66
C ALA A 649 12.30 8.48 -14.18
N ILE A 650 11.83 7.43 -13.51
CA ILE A 650 12.12 6.04 -13.90
C ILE A 650 11.57 5.71 -15.28
N TYR A 651 10.35 6.15 -15.62
CA TYR A 651 9.81 5.93 -16.97
C TYR A 651 10.62 6.65 -18.07
N GLN A 652 11.19 7.81 -17.78
CA GLN A 652 12.01 8.54 -18.74
C GLN A 652 13.42 7.97 -18.85
N LEU A 653 14.00 7.49 -17.76
CA LEU A 653 15.29 6.78 -17.77
C LEU A 653 15.20 5.42 -18.44
N ALA A 654 14.07 4.73 -18.27
CA ALA A 654 13.74 3.53 -19.03
C ALA A 654 13.78 3.76 -20.54
N LYS A 655 13.24 4.91 -21.01
CA LYS A 655 13.27 5.29 -22.43
C LYS A 655 14.70 5.56 -22.89
N LEU A 656 15.48 6.29 -22.09
CA LEU A 656 16.90 6.55 -22.35
C LEU A 656 17.67 5.24 -22.62
N LEU A 657 17.56 4.26 -21.73
CA LEU A 657 18.24 2.96 -21.87
C LEU A 657 17.75 2.14 -23.06
N SER A 658 16.49 2.33 -23.45
CA SER A 658 15.95 1.65 -24.64
C SER A 658 16.48 2.29 -25.92
N GLY A 659 16.75 3.61 -25.90
CA GLY A 659 17.36 4.33 -27.02
C GLY A 659 18.84 4.03 -27.21
N ASP A 660 19.60 3.83 -26.11
CA ASP A 660 21.03 3.47 -26.17
C ASP A 660 21.30 2.02 -26.64
N GLY A 661 20.28 1.16 -26.63
CA GLY A 661 20.39 -0.25 -27.02
C GLY A 661 20.18 -0.53 -28.50
N HIS A 662 19.87 0.52 -29.29
CA HIS A 662 19.64 0.45 -30.73
C HIS A 662 20.79 1.08 -31.52
#